data_AF-A0A094BXE2-F1
#
_entry.id   AF-A0A094BXE2-F1
#
_cell.length_a   1.000
_cell.length_b   1.000
_cell.length_c   1.000
_cell.angle_alpha   90.00
_cell.angle_beta   90.00
_cell.angle_gamma   90.00
#
_symmetry.space_group_name_H-M   'P 1'
#
loop_
_entity.id
_entity.type
_entity.pdbx_description
1 polymer ?
#
loop_
_entity_poly.entity_id
_entity_poly.type
_entity_poly.pdbx_seq_one_letter_code
_entity_poly.pdbx_strand_id
1 'polypeptide(L)'
;MKVKSAASSIFILAGAASAQQALWAQCGGINYTGVTTCVSGSYCAYINDWYYQCLPGTATSTVATSTSSTSTLRTSTTTSTSSGSTSTAFAKASGTKFNIDGTTKYYAGTNSYWIGFLTNNADVDTVMDDLAASGLKILRVWGFNDVTSVPSSGTVYYQLLSSSGSTINTGTDGLQRLDYVVSSAESHGIKLIINFVNNWTDYGGIDAYVSVFGGTHQTWYTNTAAQAQYQKYIAAVVSRYKSSSAVFAWELANESRCNGCDTSVIYNWAATTSAYIKSLDSDHMVTLGDEGFGLTGDGSYPYQYTEGVDFVKNLGISTIDFGTFHLYPSSWGTTNDWGNTWVSTHAAACVSANKPCYFEEYGVTSSRCSVESAWQSTSFGLASSGMGGDSFWQFGDSLSTGNSPDDGYTIFVGTSDWTCLVTDHIHETDPSKEWQRNIVTFNTSEVPEESKKNSPVKLKPATHLTFDGDSSKAGIVSRRRETLYVPRGIPEFVGEGYSGRDFQTLSHFAAATSGDLIGGRRIWTQEGIQLAFTNDFLMHAVLMTGASHLKRLNPEIQQDYNILSTKHLHHSLRAFRNALSSRTYVANNFEAVISTTLLFLMQACSNPVFDPANPIIDAMLQHSSGLFDIIRYHPRQAAFTMFQPICTPKLVRAAIPDSGPAHGLVQMIERHALEYGTPDPNAGFYMGVVKSLAPVLDAVISRPPFGGAPPNALLLYFIHWLSFLPPEFVILVNSYDPKALIIMAHYYALVAFILSNWKDGWWWMRDRPEYMIRNIAEFVGLESDGSLGQWSFLNKAHSGDDDAVETEMGILATVERHARKIPVEG
;
A
#
# COMPACT_ATOMS: atom_id res chain seq x y z
N MET A 1 -16.03 -82.48 7.10
CA MET A 1 -17.37 -82.52 6.47
C MET A 1 -17.61 -81.16 5.82
N LYS A 2 -17.99 -81.16 4.54
CA LYS A 2 -18.36 -79.98 3.74
C LYS A 2 -19.51 -79.22 4.40
N VAL A 3 -19.53 -77.88 4.34
CA VAL A 3 -20.63 -77.13 3.72
C VAL A 3 -20.06 -75.84 3.11
N LYS A 4 -20.12 -75.74 1.78
CA LYS A 4 -19.99 -74.51 1.00
C LYS A 4 -21.34 -73.79 1.09
N SER A 5 -21.36 -72.50 1.41
CA SER A 5 -22.56 -71.67 1.23
C SER A 5 -22.30 -70.63 0.16
N ALA A 6 -23.16 -70.65 -0.86
CA ALA A 6 -23.16 -69.76 -2.00
C ALA A 6 -23.71 -68.38 -1.61
N ALA A 7 -23.10 -67.31 -2.12
CA ALA A 7 -23.71 -65.99 -2.19
C ALA A 7 -23.65 -65.51 -3.64
N SER A 8 -24.83 -65.35 -4.23
CA SER A 8 -25.05 -64.89 -5.60
C SER A 8 -24.58 -63.46 -5.81
N SER A 9 -23.93 -63.24 -6.95
CA SER A 9 -23.54 -61.93 -7.47
C SER A 9 -24.76 -61.08 -7.84
N ILE A 10 -24.83 -59.86 -7.31
CA ILE A 10 -25.59 -58.75 -7.87
C ILE A 10 -24.55 -57.71 -8.30
N PHE A 11 -24.37 -57.55 -9.62
CA PHE A 11 -23.64 -56.44 -10.20
C PHE A 11 -24.51 -55.17 -10.07
N ILE A 12 -24.07 -54.21 -9.25
CA ILE A 12 -24.56 -52.83 -9.31
C ILE A 12 -23.58 -52.05 -10.18
N LEU A 13 -24.02 -51.66 -11.38
CA LEU A 13 -23.44 -50.53 -12.12
C LEU A 13 -23.74 -49.25 -11.31
N ALA A 14 -22.80 -48.83 -10.47
CA ALA A 14 -22.76 -47.45 -10.01
C ALA A 14 -22.13 -46.63 -11.15
N GLY A 15 -22.97 -45.97 -11.94
CA GLY A 15 -22.51 -44.94 -12.87
C GLY A 15 -21.74 -43.88 -12.08
N ALA A 16 -20.53 -43.56 -12.52
CA ALA A 16 -19.78 -42.43 -11.99
C ALA A 16 -20.62 -41.16 -12.20
N ALA A 17 -21.16 -40.61 -11.11
CA ALA A 17 -21.65 -39.24 -11.12
C ALA A 17 -20.41 -38.37 -11.31
N SER A 18 -20.25 -37.78 -12.49
CA SER A 18 -19.27 -36.72 -12.69
C SER A 18 -19.67 -35.60 -11.74
N ALA A 19 -18.84 -35.32 -10.72
CA ALA A 19 -19.03 -34.14 -9.91
C ALA A 19 -19.11 -32.94 -10.87
N GLN A 20 -20.11 -32.11 -10.70
CA GLN A 20 -20.27 -30.85 -11.44
C GLN A 20 -20.01 -29.72 -10.48
N GLN A 21 -19.32 -28.70 -10.96
CA GLN A 21 -18.93 -27.58 -10.15
C GLN A 21 -20.02 -26.52 -10.08
N ALA A 22 -20.28 -26.01 -8.88
CA ALA A 22 -21.36 -25.08 -8.62
C ALA A 22 -21.22 -23.80 -9.46
N LEU A 23 -22.35 -23.14 -9.72
CA LEU A 23 -22.35 -21.84 -10.36
C LEU A 23 -21.47 -20.87 -9.57
N TRP A 24 -20.65 -20.08 -10.27
CA TRP A 24 -19.64 -19.16 -9.74
C TRP A 24 -18.41 -19.79 -9.07
N ALA A 25 -18.33 -21.12 -9.01
CA ALA A 25 -17.16 -21.78 -8.46
C ALA A 25 -16.05 -21.95 -9.52
N GLN A 26 -14.80 -22.04 -9.05
CA GLN A 26 -13.65 -22.21 -9.92
C GLN A 26 -13.71 -23.56 -10.64
N CYS A 27 -13.46 -23.56 -11.94
CA CYS A 27 -13.52 -24.72 -12.83
C CYS A 27 -12.27 -24.87 -13.71
N GLY A 28 -11.21 -24.10 -13.46
CA GLY A 28 -9.95 -24.18 -14.20
C GLY A 28 -8.93 -23.14 -13.77
N GLY A 29 -7.74 -23.21 -14.35
CA GLY A 29 -6.59 -22.36 -14.04
C GLY A 29 -5.29 -23.16 -13.92
N ILE A 30 -4.14 -22.51 -14.07
CA ILE A 30 -2.83 -23.12 -13.80
C ILE A 30 -2.83 -23.62 -12.35
N ASN A 31 -2.42 -24.87 -12.16
CA ASN A 31 -2.41 -25.63 -10.90
C ASN A 31 -3.79 -25.97 -10.26
N TYR A 32 -4.92 -25.68 -10.92
CA TYR A 32 -6.23 -26.12 -10.44
C TYR A 32 -6.43 -27.64 -10.66
N THR A 33 -6.62 -28.41 -9.59
CA THR A 33 -6.82 -29.87 -9.62
C THR A 33 -8.27 -30.30 -9.36
N GLY A 34 -9.18 -29.34 -9.21
CA GLY A 34 -10.59 -29.57 -8.90
C GLY A 34 -11.45 -29.91 -10.13
N VAL A 35 -12.76 -29.93 -9.91
CA VAL A 35 -13.75 -30.29 -10.94
C VAL A 35 -13.88 -29.19 -11.99
N THR A 36 -13.60 -29.51 -13.25
CA THR A 36 -13.59 -28.54 -14.35
C THR A 36 -14.91 -28.41 -15.13
N THR A 37 -15.87 -29.30 -14.85
CA THR A 37 -17.17 -29.32 -15.53
C THR A 37 -18.21 -28.60 -14.69
N CYS A 38 -18.82 -27.54 -15.21
CA CYS A 38 -19.83 -26.76 -14.50
C CYS A 38 -21.22 -27.43 -14.48
N VAL A 39 -22.09 -27.01 -13.55
CA VAL A 39 -23.50 -27.45 -13.49
C VAL A 39 -24.28 -27.10 -14.77
N SER A 40 -25.27 -27.93 -15.11
CA SER A 40 -26.08 -27.76 -16.34
C SER A 40 -26.63 -26.34 -16.49
N GLY A 41 -26.41 -25.72 -17.66
CA GLY A 41 -26.80 -24.33 -17.94
C GLY A 41 -25.69 -23.29 -17.69
N SER A 42 -24.48 -23.74 -17.32
CA SER A 42 -23.30 -22.90 -17.14
C SER A 42 -22.07 -23.45 -17.87
N TYR A 43 -21.08 -22.60 -18.13
CA TYR A 43 -19.82 -22.96 -18.79
C TYR A 43 -18.61 -22.42 -18.03
N CYS A 44 -17.46 -23.08 -18.19
CA CYS A 44 -16.23 -22.67 -17.55
C CYS A 44 -15.57 -21.54 -18.34
N ALA A 45 -15.71 -20.30 -17.86
CA ALA A 45 -15.20 -19.12 -18.52
C ALA A 45 -13.77 -18.80 -18.07
N TYR A 46 -12.89 -18.51 -19.02
CA TYR A 46 -11.55 -18.02 -18.74
C TYR A 46 -11.63 -16.62 -18.13
N ILE A 47 -11.02 -16.42 -16.96
CA ILE A 47 -10.87 -15.10 -16.33
C ILE A 47 -9.43 -14.64 -16.43
N ASN A 48 -8.49 -15.52 -16.09
CA ASN A 48 -7.06 -15.35 -16.35
C ASN A 48 -6.37 -16.74 -16.31
N ASP A 49 -5.05 -16.76 -16.51
CA ASP A 49 -4.28 -18.00 -16.59
C ASP A 49 -4.43 -18.90 -15.35
N TRP A 50 -4.68 -18.33 -14.17
CA TRP A 50 -4.78 -19.06 -12.91
C TRP A 50 -6.21 -19.35 -12.47
N TYR A 51 -7.23 -18.78 -13.13
CA TYR A 51 -8.60 -18.86 -12.67
C TYR A 51 -9.63 -18.85 -13.80
N TYR A 52 -10.46 -19.89 -13.81
CA TYR A 52 -11.62 -20.03 -14.69
C TYR A 52 -12.85 -20.27 -13.81
N GLN A 53 -13.99 -19.70 -14.16
CA GLN A 53 -15.19 -19.70 -13.31
C GLN A 53 -16.42 -20.23 -14.04
N CYS A 54 -17.28 -20.97 -13.33
CA CYS A 54 -18.57 -21.41 -13.87
C CYS A 54 -19.55 -20.25 -13.98
N LEU A 55 -19.86 -19.81 -15.20
CA LEU A 55 -20.79 -18.71 -15.46
C LEU A 55 -22.06 -19.21 -16.19
N PRO A 56 -23.25 -18.61 -15.95
CA PRO A 56 -24.46 -18.96 -16.69
C PRO A 56 -24.30 -18.76 -18.21
N GLY A 57 -24.74 -19.73 -19.01
CA GLY A 57 -24.76 -19.62 -20.49
C GLY A 57 -24.24 -20.86 -21.22
N THR A 58 -24.29 -20.81 -22.56
CA THR A 58 -23.71 -21.83 -23.45
C THR A 58 -22.53 -21.22 -24.20
N ALA A 59 -21.35 -21.85 -24.13
CA ALA A 59 -20.13 -21.32 -24.73
C ALA A 59 -20.23 -21.28 -26.27
N THR A 60 -20.07 -20.10 -26.87
CA THR A 60 -19.89 -19.91 -28.32
C THR A 60 -18.41 -20.02 -28.67
N SER A 61 -18.02 -21.13 -29.30
CA SER A 61 -16.66 -21.36 -29.77
C SER A 61 -16.30 -20.43 -30.94
N THR A 62 -15.26 -19.62 -30.78
CA THR A 62 -14.55 -19.01 -31.93
C THR A 62 -13.13 -19.56 -32.00
N VAL A 63 -12.88 -20.32 -33.06
CA VAL A 63 -11.57 -20.92 -33.40
C VAL A 63 -10.76 -19.87 -34.15
N ALA A 64 -9.57 -19.51 -33.64
CA ALA A 64 -8.60 -18.69 -34.36
C ALA A 64 -7.45 -19.56 -34.90
N THR A 65 -7.42 -19.67 -36.23
CA THR A 65 -6.48 -20.45 -37.05
C THR A 65 -5.12 -19.74 -37.17
N SER A 66 -4.03 -20.45 -36.92
CA SER A 66 -2.66 -20.00 -37.17
C SER A 66 -2.34 -19.98 -38.66
N THR A 67 -1.80 -18.87 -39.17
CA THR A 67 -1.25 -18.79 -40.53
C THR A 67 0.24 -18.46 -40.48
N SER A 68 1.06 -19.38 -40.97
CA SER A 68 2.50 -19.21 -41.17
C SER A 68 2.80 -18.24 -42.31
N SER A 69 3.78 -17.36 -42.15
CA SER A 69 4.46 -16.74 -43.28
C SER A 69 5.96 -16.57 -43.01
N THR A 70 6.71 -16.77 -44.08
CA THR A 70 8.10 -17.21 -44.15
C THR A 70 9.07 -16.03 -44.17
N SER A 71 10.19 -16.20 -43.48
CA SER A 71 11.36 -15.30 -43.43
C SER A 71 12.06 -15.14 -44.79
N THR A 72 12.50 -13.91 -45.08
CA THR A 72 13.61 -13.63 -46.02
C THR A 72 14.78 -12.98 -45.28
N LEU A 73 15.95 -13.58 -45.48
CA LEU A 73 17.24 -13.31 -44.85
C LEU A 73 17.75 -11.87 -45.00
N ARG A 74 18.35 -11.34 -43.92
CA ARG A 74 19.62 -10.61 -44.01
C ARG A 74 20.49 -10.84 -42.78
N THR A 75 21.73 -11.17 -43.09
CA THR A 75 22.81 -11.69 -42.27
C THR A 75 23.41 -10.63 -41.35
N SER A 76 23.57 -10.94 -40.06
CA SER A 76 24.57 -10.29 -39.20
C SER A 76 25.08 -11.28 -38.16
N THR A 77 26.33 -11.70 -38.38
CA THR A 77 27.38 -12.04 -37.41
C THR A 77 27.00 -12.78 -36.12
N THR A 78 27.52 -14.00 -36.06
CA THR A 78 27.55 -14.96 -34.95
C THR A 78 28.13 -14.36 -33.67
N THR A 79 27.31 -14.26 -32.63
CA THR A 79 27.75 -14.39 -31.24
C THR A 79 26.85 -15.41 -30.59
N SER A 80 27.44 -16.52 -30.15
CA SER A 80 26.77 -17.64 -29.51
C SER A 80 26.10 -17.22 -28.19
N THR A 81 24.77 -17.10 -28.20
CA THR A 81 23.96 -17.09 -26.99
C THR A 81 23.75 -18.52 -26.52
N SER A 82 24.57 -18.95 -25.56
CA SER A 82 24.18 -19.99 -24.62
C SER A 82 23.00 -19.47 -23.79
N SER A 83 21.98 -20.31 -23.65
CA SER A 83 20.91 -20.23 -22.66
C SER A 83 21.33 -19.49 -21.38
N GLY A 84 20.77 -18.31 -21.14
CA GLY A 84 21.04 -17.54 -19.94
C GLY A 84 20.44 -18.23 -18.72
N SER A 85 21.29 -18.85 -17.90
CA SER A 85 21.00 -19.08 -16.50
C SER A 85 20.82 -17.73 -15.81
N THR A 86 19.79 -17.59 -14.99
CA THR A 86 19.67 -16.53 -13.98
C THR A 86 20.98 -16.46 -13.19
N SER A 87 21.73 -15.38 -13.29
CA SER A 87 22.91 -15.19 -12.44
C SER A 87 22.41 -14.80 -11.05
N THR A 88 22.63 -15.64 -10.03
CA THR A 88 22.28 -15.35 -8.64
C THR A 88 23.25 -14.30 -8.07
N ALA A 89 22.88 -13.02 -8.17
CA ALA A 89 23.70 -11.93 -7.68
C ALA A 89 23.69 -11.88 -6.13
N PHE A 90 24.84 -11.61 -5.52
CA PHE A 90 24.94 -11.35 -4.09
C PHE A 90 24.07 -10.16 -3.66
N ALA A 91 23.43 -10.26 -2.50
CA ALA A 91 22.63 -9.19 -1.93
C ALA A 91 23.51 -7.97 -1.58
N LYS A 92 23.01 -6.76 -1.83
CA LYS A 92 23.79 -5.52 -1.64
C LYS A 92 22.94 -4.38 -1.11
N ALA A 93 23.57 -3.47 -0.37
CA ALA A 93 23.01 -2.16 -0.09
C ALA A 93 23.01 -1.31 -1.37
N SER A 94 21.90 -0.63 -1.64
CA SER A 94 21.68 0.22 -2.81
C SER A 94 21.02 1.52 -2.37
N GLY A 95 21.82 2.53 -2.05
CA GLY A 95 21.34 3.73 -1.35
C GLY A 95 20.87 3.33 0.05
N THR A 96 19.64 3.71 0.41
CA THR A 96 19.01 3.34 1.70
C THR A 96 18.09 2.12 1.60
N LYS A 97 18.27 1.26 0.59
CA LYS A 97 17.48 0.04 0.36
C LYS A 97 18.39 -1.15 0.10
N PHE A 98 17.81 -2.35 0.01
CA PHE A 98 18.53 -3.56 -0.39
C PHE A 98 18.21 -3.96 -1.81
N ASN A 99 19.21 -4.42 -2.54
CA ASN A 99 19.06 -5.16 -3.78
C ASN A 99 19.21 -6.66 -3.48
N ILE A 100 18.14 -7.42 -3.67
CA ILE A 100 18.16 -8.88 -3.57
C ILE A 100 17.76 -9.44 -4.93
N ASP A 101 18.62 -10.28 -5.50
CA ASP A 101 18.42 -10.95 -6.79
C ASP A 101 18.00 -9.99 -7.91
N GLY A 102 18.62 -8.80 -7.95
CA GLY A 102 18.38 -7.77 -8.96
C GLY A 102 17.25 -6.78 -8.65
N THR A 103 16.47 -7.00 -7.59
CA THR A 103 15.36 -6.11 -7.22
C THR A 103 15.76 -5.20 -6.05
N THR A 104 15.73 -3.88 -6.24
CA THR A 104 15.99 -2.91 -5.16
C THR A 104 14.68 -2.44 -4.53
N LYS A 105 14.37 -2.90 -3.32
CA LYS A 105 13.13 -2.55 -2.62
C LYS A 105 13.26 -2.64 -1.10
N TYR A 106 12.14 -2.43 -0.43
CA TYR A 106 11.95 -2.78 0.98
C TYR A 106 11.70 -4.29 1.09
N TYR A 107 12.28 -4.95 2.09
CA TYR A 107 12.09 -6.38 2.32
C TYR A 107 11.64 -6.66 3.74
N ALA A 108 10.57 -7.45 3.87
CA ALA A 108 10.20 -8.05 5.14
C ALA A 108 10.95 -9.38 5.34
N GLY A 109 11.31 -9.64 6.59
CA GLY A 109 12.03 -10.82 7.05
C GLY A 109 11.51 -11.33 8.39
N THR A 110 12.22 -12.30 8.95
CA THR A 110 11.96 -12.82 10.30
C THR A 110 13.22 -13.42 10.93
N ASN A 111 13.13 -13.75 12.22
CA ASN A 111 14.18 -14.42 12.98
C ASN A 111 13.79 -15.88 13.26
N SER A 112 14.73 -16.81 13.05
CA SER A 112 14.61 -18.20 13.50
C SER A 112 15.96 -18.64 14.03
N TYR A 113 16.21 -18.34 15.29
CA TYR A 113 17.49 -18.65 15.92
C TYR A 113 17.78 -20.15 15.97
N TRP A 114 16.70 -20.95 16.06
CA TRP A 114 16.72 -22.37 16.36
C TRP A 114 16.91 -23.26 15.13
N ILE A 115 16.67 -22.75 13.91
CA ILE A 115 16.68 -23.55 12.68
C ILE A 115 18.03 -24.24 12.43
N GLY A 116 19.13 -23.58 12.78
CA GLY A 116 20.49 -24.15 12.67
C GLY A 116 20.71 -25.36 13.57
N PHE A 117 19.90 -25.55 14.60
CA PHE A 117 20.08 -26.62 15.59
C PHE A 117 19.14 -27.81 15.36
N LEU A 118 18.21 -27.70 14.42
CA LEU A 118 17.37 -28.82 14.01
C LEU A 118 18.25 -29.93 13.44
N THR A 119 17.99 -31.18 13.82
CA THR A 119 18.72 -32.36 13.34
C THR A 119 18.01 -33.10 12.20
N ASN A 120 16.76 -32.75 11.93
CA ASN A 120 15.98 -33.27 10.82
C ASN A 120 15.96 -32.27 9.66
N ASN A 121 16.45 -32.70 8.51
CA ASN A 121 16.49 -31.88 7.30
C ASN A 121 15.09 -31.50 6.80
N ALA A 122 14.11 -32.41 6.91
CA ALA A 122 12.75 -32.13 6.47
C ALA A 122 12.11 -30.98 7.28
N ASP A 123 12.45 -30.84 8.57
CA ASP A 123 11.95 -29.73 9.38
C ASP A 123 12.58 -28.39 8.96
N VAL A 124 13.85 -28.38 8.54
CA VAL A 124 14.48 -27.17 7.97
C VAL A 124 13.79 -26.79 6.65
N ASP A 125 13.48 -27.77 5.81
CA ASP A 125 12.82 -27.52 4.53
C ASP A 125 11.39 -27.02 4.71
N THR A 126 10.62 -27.56 5.66
CA THR A 126 9.28 -27.04 6.02
C THR A 126 9.34 -25.54 6.35
N VAL A 127 10.29 -25.13 7.19
CA VAL A 127 10.47 -23.72 7.55
C VAL A 127 10.79 -22.88 6.31
N MET A 128 11.68 -23.35 5.44
CA MET A 128 12.05 -22.61 4.22
C MET A 128 10.90 -22.54 3.20
N ASP A 129 10.10 -23.59 3.10
CA ASP A 129 8.88 -23.63 2.29
C ASP A 129 7.86 -22.59 2.77
N ASP A 130 7.61 -22.49 4.07
CA ASP A 130 6.65 -21.55 4.64
C ASP A 130 7.15 -20.08 4.55
N LEU A 131 8.44 -19.84 4.71
CA LEU A 131 9.06 -18.54 4.44
C LEU A 131 8.91 -18.15 2.96
N ALA A 132 9.18 -19.08 2.04
CA ALA A 132 9.06 -18.82 0.61
C ALA A 132 7.59 -18.59 0.19
N ALA A 133 6.66 -19.39 0.72
CA ALA A 133 5.24 -19.30 0.44
C ALA A 133 4.62 -17.99 0.97
N SER A 134 5.09 -17.49 2.11
CA SER A 134 4.63 -16.23 2.69
C SER A 134 5.21 -14.99 2.02
N GLY A 135 6.30 -15.12 1.26
CA GLY A 135 6.96 -14.01 0.58
C GLY A 135 8.02 -13.30 1.42
N LEU A 136 8.29 -13.78 2.65
CA LEU A 136 9.44 -13.35 3.45
C LEU A 136 10.74 -13.70 2.72
N LYS A 137 11.70 -12.76 2.68
CA LYS A 137 12.96 -12.96 1.92
C LYS A 137 14.23 -12.96 2.72
N ILE A 138 14.22 -12.38 3.91
CA ILE A 138 15.39 -12.34 4.78
C ILE A 138 15.08 -13.16 6.03
N LEU A 139 15.95 -14.10 6.37
CA LEU A 139 15.88 -14.90 7.60
C LEU A 139 17.16 -14.70 8.41
N ARG A 140 17.03 -14.26 9.65
CA ARG A 140 18.16 -14.17 10.57
C ARG A 140 18.26 -15.45 11.41
N VAL A 141 19.46 -16.02 11.48
CA VAL A 141 19.76 -17.30 12.14
C VAL A 141 21.01 -17.21 12.99
N TRP A 142 21.11 -18.03 14.04
CA TRP A 142 22.34 -18.10 14.82
C TRP A 142 23.42 -18.91 14.12
N GLY A 143 24.51 -18.23 13.79
CA GLY A 143 25.73 -18.82 13.25
C GLY A 143 26.69 -19.31 14.34
N PHE A 144 26.28 -19.30 15.61
CA PHE A 144 27.05 -19.73 16.77
C PHE A 144 26.28 -20.76 17.61
N ASN A 145 27.03 -21.58 18.35
CA ASN A 145 26.56 -22.46 19.41
C ASN A 145 27.79 -22.89 20.21
N ASP A 146 28.12 -22.09 21.22
CA ASP A 146 29.36 -22.16 21.99
C ASP A 146 29.17 -22.96 23.28
N VAL A 147 30.09 -23.89 23.54
CA VAL A 147 30.10 -24.72 24.75
C VAL A 147 31.48 -24.74 25.39
N THR A 148 31.53 -24.97 26.70
CA THR A 148 32.78 -25.15 27.46
C THR A 148 33.04 -26.61 27.83
N SER A 149 32.08 -27.49 27.52
CA SER A 149 32.20 -28.94 27.61
C SER A 149 31.39 -29.59 26.49
N VAL A 150 31.87 -30.71 25.94
CA VAL A 150 31.16 -31.41 24.87
C VAL A 150 29.82 -31.94 25.43
N PRO A 151 28.68 -31.60 24.80
CA PRO A 151 27.39 -32.05 25.27
C PRO A 151 27.17 -33.55 25.02
N SER A 152 26.04 -34.08 25.48
CA SER A 152 25.64 -35.46 25.20
C SER A 152 25.57 -35.73 23.68
N SER A 153 25.95 -36.95 23.28
CA SER A 153 25.92 -37.36 21.87
C SER A 153 24.58 -37.07 21.21
N GLY A 154 24.62 -36.49 20.01
CA GLY A 154 23.43 -36.08 19.26
C GLY A 154 22.95 -34.65 19.55
N THR A 155 23.55 -33.94 20.50
CA THR A 155 23.26 -32.54 20.79
C THR A 155 24.12 -31.63 19.90
N VAL A 156 23.49 -30.68 19.21
CA VAL A 156 24.21 -29.77 18.31
C VAL A 156 25.07 -28.79 19.12
N TYR A 157 26.34 -28.65 18.74
CA TYR A 157 27.24 -27.59 19.19
C TYR A 157 28.24 -27.25 18.08
N TYR A 158 28.60 -25.98 17.92
CA TYR A 158 29.48 -25.56 16.83
C TYR A 158 30.91 -25.33 17.28
N GLN A 159 31.11 -24.92 18.53
CA GLN A 159 32.45 -24.63 19.04
C GLN A 159 32.58 -25.03 20.51
N LEU A 160 33.64 -25.78 20.80
CA LEU A 160 34.10 -26.05 22.15
C LEU A 160 35.22 -25.07 22.50
N LEU A 161 34.96 -24.18 23.46
CA LEU A 161 35.94 -23.27 24.02
C LEU A 161 36.72 -23.98 25.13
N SER A 162 38.05 -23.98 25.00
CA SER A 162 38.96 -24.60 25.98
C SER A 162 40.29 -23.88 26.06
N SER A 163 40.82 -23.76 27.27
CA SER A 163 42.12 -23.14 27.57
C SER A 163 43.30 -24.00 27.11
N SER A 164 43.10 -25.31 26.93
CA SER A 164 44.09 -26.25 26.40
C SER A 164 44.02 -26.42 24.87
N GLY A 165 43.10 -25.72 24.21
CA GLY A 165 42.88 -25.78 22.77
C GLY A 165 41.41 -25.89 22.43
N SER A 166 40.84 -24.82 21.88
CA SER A 166 39.44 -24.80 21.43
C SER A 166 39.27 -25.58 20.12
N THR A 167 38.10 -26.17 19.92
CA THR A 167 37.77 -27.01 18.75
C THR A 167 36.50 -26.49 18.07
N ILE A 168 36.52 -26.39 16.75
CA ILE A 168 35.35 -26.05 15.93
C ILE A 168 34.77 -27.35 15.39
N ASN A 169 33.52 -27.65 15.72
CA ASN A 169 32.85 -28.87 15.30
C ASN A 169 32.35 -28.74 13.86
N THR A 170 33.02 -29.43 12.93
CA THR A 170 32.63 -29.51 11.51
C THR A 170 31.91 -30.83 11.17
N GLY A 171 31.56 -31.61 12.19
CA GLY A 171 30.85 -32.88 12.07
C GLY A 171 29.33 -32.71 11.87
N THR A 172 28.63 -33.85 11.88
CA THR A 172 27.18 -33.97 11.64
C THR A 172 26.32 -33.30 12.70
N ASP A 173 26.82 -33.21 13.93
CA ASP A 173 26.22 -32.49 15.07
C ASP A 173 26.85 -31.10 15.28
N GLY A 174 27.57 -30.60 14.28
CA GLY A 174 28.21 -29.29 14.29
C GLY A 174 27.77 -28.44 13.11
N LEU A 175 28.72 -27.77 12.48
CA LEU A 175 28.47 -26.83 11.37
C LEU A 175 27.78 -27.47 10.14
N GLN A 176 27.73 -28.81 10.01
CA GLN A 176 26.92 -29.44 8.97
C GLN A 176 25.42 -29.18 9.11
N ARG A 177 24.94 -28.83 10.31
CA ARG A 177 23.54 -28.40 10.48
C ARG A 177 23.31 -27.02 9.86
N LEU A 178 24.24 -26.08 10.05
CA LEU A 178 24.22 -24.78 9.39
C LEU A 178 24.44 -24.90 7.87
N ASP A 179 25.27 -25.84 7.40
CA ASP A 179 25.42 -26.13 5.95
C ASP A 179 24.08 -26.43 5.32
N TYR A 180 23.26 -27.25 5.98
CA TYR A 180 21.95 -27.63 5.45
C TYR A 180 20.99 -26.44 5.41
N VAL A 181 21.00 -25.58 6.43
CA VAL A 181 20.20 -24.33 6.43
C VAL A 181 20.61 -23.44 5.25
N VAL A 182 21.91 -23.26 4.99
CA VAL A 182 22.39 -22.48 3.85
C VAL A 182 21.96 -23.11 2.53
N SER A 183 22.15 -24.43 2.37
CA SER A 183 21.73 -25.15 1.16
C SER A 183 20.22 -25.09 0.91
N SER A 184 19.40 -25.15 1.97
CA SER A 184 17.95 -25.03 1.84
C SER A 184 17.54 -23.59 1.55
N ALA A 185 18.21 -22.59 2.13
CA ALA A 185 17.98 -21.19 1.78
C ALA A 185 18.30 -20.90 0.30
N GLU A 186 19.36 -21.50 -0.24
CA GLU A 186 19.70 -21.43 -1.67
C GLU A 186 18.56 -21.98 -2.55
N SER A 187 17.99 -23.14 -2.21
CA SER A 187 16.92 -23.76 -3.01
C SER A 187 15.59 -23.02 -2.94
N HIS A 188 15.31 -22.33 -1.83
CA HIS A 188 14.06 -21.59 -1.60
C HIS A 188 14.19 -20.08 -1.89
N GLY A 189 15.39 -19.64 -2.28
CA GLY A 189 15.69 -18.23 -2.56
C GLY A 189 15.53 -17.34 -1.33
N ILE A 190 15.83 -17.85 -0.14
CA ILE A 190 15.85 -17.10 1.12
C ILE A 190 17.27 -16.56 1.34
N LYS A 191 17.39 -15.35 1.91
CA LYS A 191 18.67 -14.72 2.22
C LYS A 191 18.93 -14.70 3.73
N LEU A 192 20.11 -15.10 4.16
CA LEU A 192 20.44 -15.36 5.55
C LEU A 192 21.29 -14.24 6.17
N ILE A 193 20.86 -13.71 7.30
CA ILE A 193 21.75 -12.98 8.22
C ILE A 193 22.31 -14.00 9.21
N ILE A 194 23.64 -14.09 9.30
CA ILE A 194 24.34 -15.09 10.11
C ILE A 194 25.28 -14.36 11.06
N ASN A 195 25.02 -14.47 12.37
CA ASN A 195 25.84 -13.86 13.41
C ASN A 195 26.83 -14.83 14.08
N PHE A 196 27.94 -14.30 14.59
CA PHE A 196 29.08 -15.14 15.01
C PHE A 196 29.23 -15.36 16.51
N VAL A 197 28.55 -14.59 17.36
CA VAL A 197 28.58 -14.73 18.81
C VAL A 197 27.36 -14.05 19.43
N ASN A 198 26.95 -14.51 20.61
CA ASN A 198 25.90 -13.87 21.40
C ASN A 198 26.50 -12.90 22.43
N ASN A 199 25.88 -11.73 22.62
CA ASN A 199 26.10 -10.94 23.82
C ASN A 199 25.57 -11.65 25.07
N TRP A 200 24.43 -12.33 24.95
CA TRP A 200 23.81 -13.04 26.08
C TRP A 200 24.42 -14.44 26.29
N THR A 201 24.01 -15.09 27.37
CA THR A 201 24.53 -16.42 27.76
C THR A 201 23.89 -17.58 27.01
N ASP A 202 22.77 -17.35 26.32
CA ASP A 202 22.09 -18.39 25.55
C ASP A 202 23.00 -18.91 24.45
N TYR A 203 23.18 -20.24 24.44
CA TYR A 203 24.13 -20.94 23.56
C TYR A 203 25.59 -20.46 23.71
N GLY A 204 25.95 -20.08 24.95
CA GLY A 204 27.31 -19.77 25.40
C GLY A 204 27.61 -18.27 25.39
N GLY A 205 27.75 -17.69 24.21
CA GLY A 205 28.02 -16.27 24.01
C GLY A 205 29.35 -15.78 24.59
N ILE A 206 29.47 -14.46 24.73
CA ILE A 206 30.67 -13.79 25.26
C ILE A 206 31.11 -14.39 26.61
N ASP A 207 30.18 -14.73 27.48
CA ASP A 207 30.49 -15.25 28.80
C ASP A 207 31.12 -16.66 28.77
N ALA A 208 30.81 -17.47 27.75
CA ALA A 208 31.53 -18.73 27.53
C ALA A 208 33.01 -18.49 27.19
N TYR A 209 33.33 -17.47 26.38
CA TYR A 209 34.72 -17.05 26.12
C TYR A 209 35.39 -16.54 27.40
N VAL A 210 34.70 -15.68 28.17
CA VAL A 210 35.24 -15.12 29.43
C VAL A 210 35.56 -16.24 30.42
N SER A 211 34.70 -17.26 30.53
CA SER A 211 34.92 -18.39 31.44
C SER A 211 36.19 -19.20 31.13
N VAL A 212 36.64 -19.19 29.87
CA VAL A 212 37.79 -19.96 29.38
C VAL A 212 39.06 -19.12 29.27
N PHE A 213 38.96 -17.89 28.76
CA PHE A 213 40.09 -17.02 28.47
C PHE A 213 40.31 -15.92 29.51
N GLY A 214 39.44 -15.84 30.53
CA GLY A 214 39.50 -14.86 31.62
C GLY A 214 39.06 -13.46 31.23
N GLY A 215 39.08 -12.55 32.22
CA GLY A 215 38.60 -11.18 32.10
C GLY A 215 37.15 -11.02 32.56
N THR A 216 36.51 -9.96 32.09
CA THR A 216 35.07 -9.69 32.21
C THR A 216 34.43 -9.57 30.84
N HIS A 217 33.10 -9.57 30.80
CA HIS A 217 32.30 -9.31 29.62
C HIS A 217 32.78 -8.05 28.85
N GLN A 218 32.99 -6.94 29.55
CA GLN A 218 33.47 -5.68 28.97
C GLN A 218 34.88 -5.81 28.38
N THR A 219 35.77 -6.57 29.02
CA THR A 219 37.14 -6.72 28.52
C THR A 219 37.27 -7.73 27.37
N TRP A 220 36.23 -8.53 27.09
CA TRP A 220 36.21 -9.52 26.01
C TRP A 220 36.57 -8.92 24.66
N TYR A 221 36.05 -7.72 24.35
CA TYR A 221 36.32 -6.97 23.12
C TYR A 221 37.83 -6.71 22.87
N THR A 222 38.63 -6.69 23.93
CA THR A 222 40.08 -6.46 23.88
C THR A 222 40.93 -7.65 24.35
N ASN A 223 40.29 -8.76 24.75
CA ASN A 223 41.00 -9.95 25.21
C ASN A 223 41.61 -10.67 24.01
N THR A 224 42.94 -10.62 23.89
CA THR A 224 43.69 -11.18 22.76
C THR A 224 43.39 -12.67 22.51
N ALA A 225 43.27 -13.49 23.57
CA ALA A 225 43.03 -14.92 23.39
C ALA A 225 41.59 -15.21 22.94
N ALA A 226 40.61 -14.50 23.53
CA ALA A 226 39.21 -14.61 23.14
C ALA A 226 38.98 -14.14 21.70
N GLN A 227 39.49 -12.96 21.35
CA GLN A 227 39.38 -12.40 19.99
C GLN A 227 40.10 -13.26 18.95
N ALA A 228 41.25 -13.85 19.28
CA ALA A 228 41.92 -14.78 18.38
C ALA A 228 41.10 -16.05 18.11
N GLN A 229 40.39 -16.58 19.12
CA GLN A 229 39.50 -17.72 18.92
C GLN A 229 38.23 -17.33 18.16
N TYR A 230 37.63 -16.19 18.48
CA TYR A 230 36.47 -15.65 17.78
C TYR A 230 36.76 -15.39 16.29
N GLN A 231 37.91 -14.81 15.95
CA GLN A 231 38.35 -14.64 14.56
C GLN A 231 38.58 -15.97 13.84
N LYS A 232 39.11 -17.00 14.53
CA LYS A 232 39.20 -18.36 13.96
C LYS A 232 37.82 -18.93 13.66
N TYR A 233 36.84 -18.69 14.54
CA TYR A 233 35.46 -19.13 14.33
C TYR A 233 34.80 -18.42 13.15
N ILE A 234 34.92 -17.09 13.07
CA ILE A 234 34.50 -16.30 11.91
C ILE A 234 35.08 -16.88 10.62
N ALA A 235 36.41 -17.11 10.57
CA ALA A 235 37.05 -17.66 9.39
C ALA A 235 36.51 -19.06 9.02
N ALA A 236 36.22 -19.89 10.01
CA ALA A 236 35.65 -21.21 9.80
C ALA A 236 34.22 -21.17 9.25
N VAL A 237 33.40 -20.20 9.63
CA VAL A 237 32.02 -20.03 9.11
C VAL A 237 32.03 -19.34 7.75
N VAL A 238 32.67 -18.18 7.63
CA VAL A 238 32.72 -17.38 6.39
C VAL A 238 33.31 -18.17 5.23
N SER A 239 34.39 -18.94 5.46
CA SER A 239 35.02 -19.73 4.39
C SER A 239 34.11 -20.80 3.79
N ARG A 240 33.05 -21.23 4.49
CA ARG A 240 32.08 -22.22 4.00
C ARG A 240 31.09 -21.62 3.02
N TYR A 241 30.64 -20.39 3.27
CA TYR A 241 29.50 -19.81 2.57
C TYR A 241 29.82 -18.53 1.79
N LYS A 242 31.07 -18.06 1.76
CA LYS A 242 31.47 -16.85 1.00
C LYS A 242 31.13 -16.86 -0.49
N SER A 243 30.89 -18.04 -1.08
CA SER A 243 30.45 -18.18 -2.48
C SER A 243 28.93 -18.36 -2.64
N SER A 244 28.20 -18.48 -1.53
CA SER A 244 26.76 -18.70 -1.53
C SER A 244 26.01 -17.38 -1.66
N SER A 245 25.21 -17.22 -2.71
CA SER A 245 24.34 -16.06 -2.85
C SER A 245 23.15 -16.06 -1.87
N ALA A 246 23.00 -17.09 -1.03
CA ALA A 246 22.00 -17.15 0.02
C ALA A 246 22.43 -16.40 1.29
N VAL A 247 23.69 -16.00 1.44
CA VAL A 247 24.07 -15.11 2.54
C VAL A 247 23.61 -13.68 2.19
N PHE A 248 22.77 -13.09 3.04
CA PHE A 248 22.41 -11.68 2.98
C PHE A 248 23.53 -10.81 3.53
N ALA A 249 23.94 -11.11 4.78
CA ALA A 249 24.98 -10.38 5.48
C ALA A 249 25.62 -11.24 6.58
N TRP A 250 26.90 -10.93 6.84
CA TRP A 250 27.60 -11.37 8.04
C TRP A 250 27.33 -10.39 9.17
N GLU A 251 26.92 -10.90 10.33
CA GLU A 251 26.63 -10.08 11.50
C GLU A 251 27.67 -10.35 12.60
N LEU A 252 28.25 -9.29 13.16
CA LEU A 252 29.35 -9.41 14.11
C LEU A 252 28.90 -10.17 15.37
N ALA A 253 27.81 -9.74 16.00
CA ALA A 253 27.27 -10.39 17.19
C ALA A 253 25.77 -10.10 17.34
N ASN A 254 25.06 -10.98 18.03
CA ASN A 254 23.73 -10.66 18.55
C ASN A 254 23.84 -9.63 19.69
N GLU A 255 23.24 -8.45 19.51
CA GLU A 255 23.00 -7.44 20.55
C GLU A 255 24.26 -7.03 21.34
N SER A 256 25.37 -6.75 20.65
CA SER A 256 26.65 -6.43 21.33
C SER A 256 26.54 -5.22 22.27
N ARG A 257 26.85 -5.41 23.56
CA ARG A 257 26.92 -4.35 24.57
C ARG A 257 28.23 -4.36 25.35
N CYS A 258 28.64 -3.20 25.82
CA CYS A 258 29.75 -3.01 26.75
C CYS A 258 29.28 -2.06 27.85
N ASN A 259 28.54 -2.61 28.81
CA ASN A 259 27.90 -1.84 29.87
C ASN A 259 28.92 -1.00 30.66
N GLY A 260 28.71 0.32 30.66
CA GLY A 260 29.56 1.31 31.33
C GLY A 260 30.88 1.63 30.62
N CYS A 261 31.13 1.06 29.44
CA CYS A 261 32.33 1.33 28.66
C CYS A 261 32.24 2.65 27.89
N ASP A 262 33.39 3.21 27.53
CA ASP A 262 33.43 4.24 26.49
C ASP A 262 33.00 3.66 25.14
N THR A 263 32.22 4.40 24.35
CA THR A 263 31.66 3.92 23.07
C THR A 263 32.72 3.60 22.02
N SER A 264 33.97 4.07 22.22
CA SER A 264 35.10 3.66 21.39
C SER A 264 35.46 2.18 21.49
N VAL A 265 35.08 1.48 22.57
CA VAL A 265 35.39 0.05 22.72
C VAL A 265 34.69 -0.77 21.65
N ILE A 266 33.35 -0.65 21.55
CA ILE A 266 32.56 -1.33 20.51
C ILE A 266 32.92 -0.80 19.13
N TYR A 267 33.05 0.51 18.94
CA TYR A 267 33.42 1.08 17.64
C TYR A 267 34.74 0.50 17.11
N ASN A 268 35.79 0.44 17.92
CA ASN A 268 37.10 -0.06 17.50
C ASN A 268 37.04 -1.57 17.21
N TRP A 269 36.36 -2.34 18.07
CA TRP A 269 36.15 -3.76 17.86
C TRP A 269 35.34 -4.05 16.58
N ALA A 270 34.25 -3.32 16.35
CA ALA A 270 33.42 -3.45 15.16
C ALA A 270 34.18 -3.07 13.89
N ALA A 271 34.96 -1.98 13.92
CA ALA A 271 35.77 -1.56 12.77
C ALA A 271 36.84 -2.60 12.40
N THR A 272 37.51 -3.17 13.39
CA THR A 272 38.55 -4.20 13.16
C THR A 272 37.97 -5.54 12.74
N THR A 273 36.86 -5.96 13.36
CA THR A 273 36.19 -7.24 13.06
C THR A 273 35.51 -7.22 11.69
N SER A 274 34.77 -6.15 11.35
CA SER A 274 34.15 -6.03 10.03
C SER A 274 35.20 -5.93 8.92
N ALA A 275 36.32 -5.22 9.13
CA ALA A 275 37.43 -5.21 8.18
C ALA A 275 38.08 -6.60 8.00
N TYR A 276 38.18 -7.38 9.09
CA TYR A 276 38.65 -8.76 9.01
C TYR A 276 37.70 -9.64 8.19
N ILE A 277 36.38 -9.56 8.41
CA ILE A 277 35.39 -10.29 7.61
C ILE A 277 35.50 -9.89 6.13
N LYS A 278 35.57 -8.59 5.82
CA LYS A 278 35.74 -8.09 4.44
C LYS A 278 37.03 -8.59 3.77
N SER A 279 38.08 -8.92 4.55
CA SER A 279 39.31 -9.53 4.03
C SER A 279 39.15 -11.00 3.67
N LEU A 280 38.18 -11.70 4.26
CA LEU A 280 37.84 -13.09 3.98
C LEU A 280 36.81 -13.20 2.83
N ASP A 281 35.91 -12.22 2.77
CA ASP A 281 34.76 -12.16 1.87
C ASP A 281 34.46 -10.70 1.49
N SER A 282 34.74 -10.35 0.23
CA SER A 282 34.52 -9.02 -0.31
C SER A 282 33.15 -8.82 -0.94
N ASP A 283 32.35 -9.88 -1.09
CA ASP A 283 31.12 -9.88 -1.87
C ASP A 283 29.88 -9.64 -1.00
N HIS A 284 29.84 -10.21 0.21
CA HIS A 284 28.71 -10.09 1.12
C HIS A 284 28.73 -8.82 1.96
N MET A 285 27.53 -8.37 2.33
CA MET A 285 27.37 -7.28 3.29
C MET A 285 27.82 -7.70 4.69
N VAL A 286 28.19 -6.72 5.52
CA VAL A 286 28.53 -6.88 6.92
C VAL A 286 27.75 -5.87 7.76
N THR A 287 27.16 -6.33 8.87
CA THR A 287 26.44 -5.49 9.84
C THR A 287 26.87 -5.79 11.28
N LEU A 288 26.57 -4.90 12.21
CA LEU A 288 26.98 -5.03 13.61
C LEU A 288 26.09 -6.00 14.40
N GLY A 289 24.76 -5.91 14.24
CA GLY A 289 23.78 -6.69 15.01
C GLY A 289 23.45 -6.07 16.38
N ASP A 290 23.74 -4.77 16.56
CA ASP A 290 23.39 -4.04 17.77
C ASP A 290 21.91 -3.60 17.79
N GLU A 291 21.41 -3.34 19.00
CA GLU A 291 20.02 -2.93 19.23
C GLU A 291 19.72 -1.48 18.83
N GLY A 292 20.73 -0.70 18.41
CA GLY A 292 20.59 0.71 18.04
C GLY A 292 20.75 1.70 19.20
N PHE A 293 21.23 1.25 20.36
CA PHE A 293 21.39 2.13 21.51
C PHE A 293 22.41 3.25 21.31
N GLY A 294 22.27 4.32 22.10
CA GLY A 294 23.16 5.48 22.04
C GLY A 294 22.94 6.30 20.78
N LEU A 295 21.88 7.11 20.80
CA LEU A 295 21.50 8.01 19.73
C LEU A 295 20.88 9.27 20.34
N THR A 296 21.00 10.43 19.69
CA THR A 296 20.32 11.63 20.20
C THR A 296 18.80 11.46 20.08
N GLY A 297 18.09 11.53 21.21
CA GLY A 297 16.65 11.33 21.28
C GLY A 297 16.00 12.00 22.49
N ASP A 298 14.97 11.36 23.06
CA ASP A 298 14.16 11.91 24.15
C ASP A 298 14.80 11.78 25.56
N GLY A 299 15.98 11.17 25.64
CA GLY A 299 16.71 10.93 26.88
C GLY A 299 16.28 9.67 27.64
N SER A 300 15.36 8.87 27.12
CA SER A 300 15.08 7.53 27.66
C SER A 300 16.32 6.62 27.58
N TYR A 301 16.36 5.58 28.43
CA TYR A 301 17.51 4.67 28.56
C TYR A 301 18.04 4.14 27.22
N PRO A 302 17.21 3.69 26.25
CA PRO A 302 17.71 3.22 24.94
C PRO A 302 18.49 4.27 24.13
N TYR A 303 18.16 5.56 24.27
CA TYR A 303 18.91 6.64 23.61
C TYR A 303 20.23 6.99 24.33
N GLN A 304 20.44 6.50 25.56
CA GLN A 304 21.67 6.76 26.30
C GLN A 304 22.82 5.87 25.81
N TYR A 305 24.05 6.34 26.01
CA TYR A 305 25.28 5.65 25.58
C TYR A 305 25.81 4.65 26.63
N THR A 306 25.00 4.32 27.64
CA THR A 306 25.44 3.55 28.83
C THR A 306 25.76 2.09 28.52
N GLU A 307 25.22 1.55 27.43
CA GLU A 307 25.55 0.20 26.96
C GLU A 307 26.81 0.16 26.08
N GLY A 308 27.56 1.26 26.00
CA GLY A 308 28.81 1.33 25.23
C GLY A 308 28.60 1.38 23.71
N VAL A 309 27.37 1.57 23.25
CA VAL A 309 26.98 1.70 21.85
C VAL A 309 26.77 3.18 21.52
N ASP A 310 27.19 3.58 20.32
CA ASP A 310 26.88 4.87 19.70
C ASP A 310 26.47 4.59 18.25
N PHE A 311 25.16 4.54 18.00
CA PHE A 311 24.60 4.09 16.74
C PHE A 311 25.11 4.92 15.55
N VAL A 312 25.16 6.25 15.70
CA VAL A 312 25.61 7.16 14.62
C VAL A 312 27.10 6.96 14.33
N LYS A 313 27.92 6.80 15.38
CA LYS A 313 29.36 6.56 15.22
C LYS A 313 29.65 5.20 14.59
N ASN A 314 28.91 4.16 14.99
CA ASN A 314 29.03 2.81 14.43
C ASN A 314 28.60 2.76 12.95
N LEU A 315 27.52 3.45 12.58
CA LEU A 315 27.13 3.67 11.18
C LEU A 315 28.24 4.32 10.34
N GLY A 316 29.14 5.09 10.95
CA GLY A 316 30.29 5.70 10.29
C GLY A 316 31.39 4.72 9.86
N ILE A 317 31.37 3.46 10.31
CA ILE A 317 32.38 2.45 9.97
C ILE A 317 32.23 2.06 8.50
N SER A 318 33.29 2.25 7.69
CA SER A 318 33.23 2.05 6.23
C SER A 318 32.98 0.60 5.78
N THR A 319 33.30 -0.37 6.63
CA THR A 319 33.14 -1.81 6.38
C THR A 319 31.84 -2.40 6.93
N ILE A 320 30.97 -1.56 7.50
CA ILE A 320 29.59 -1.88 7.86
C ILE A 320 28.69 -1.33 6.75
N ASP A 321 27.85 -2.16 6.13
CA ASP A 321 27.08 -1.80 4.93
C ASP A 321 25.69 -1.21 5.24
N PHE A 322 25.11 -1.57 6.39
CA PHE A 322 23.81 -1.08 6.86
C PHE A 322 23.77 -1.06 8.39
N GLY A 323 22.83 -0.31 8.97
CA GLY A 323 22.60 -0.28 10.41
C GLY A 323 21.48 -1.21 10.83
N THR A 324 21.60 -1.78 12.02
CA THR A 324 20.59 -2.64 12.67
C THR A 324 20.08 -1.96 13.92
N PHE A 325 18.82 -2.15 14.25
CA PHE A 325 18.27 -1.76 15.54
C PHE A 325 17.11 -2.68 15.90
N HIS A 326 16.87 -2.86 17.20
CA HIS A 326 15.85 -3.76 17.73
C HIS A 326 14.76 -2.96 18.46
N LEU A 327 13.69 -3.60 18.94
CA LEU A 327 12.66 -2.95 19.76
C LEU A 327 11.92 -3.91 20.71
N TYR A 328 12.13 -3.72 22.02
CA TYR A 328 11.41 -4.45 23.08
C TYR A 328 10.95 -3.51 24.20
N PRO A 329 9.81 -2.81 24.06
CA PRO A 329 9.43 -1.71 24.94
C PRO A 329 9.30 -2.11 26.42
N SER A 330 8.73 -3.29 26.68
CA SER A 330 8.56 -3.83 28.04
C SER A 330 9.89 -4.05 28.75
N SER A 331 10.89 -4.58 28.03
CA SER A 331 12.23 -4.85 28.57
C SER A 331 13.01 -3.55 28.83
N TRP A 332 12.70 -2.49 28.09
CA TRP A 332 13.42 -1.23 28.13
C TRP A 332 12.72 -0.15 28.98
N GLY A 333 11.54 -0.46 29.53
CA GLY A 333 10.75 0.49 30.32
C GLY A 333 10.15 1.63 29.50
N THR A 334 9.82 1.38 28.23
CA THR A 334 9.18 2.35 27.32
C THR A 334 7.77 1.90 26.93
N THR A 335 7.00 2.76 26.26
CA THR A 335 5.64 2.44 25.81
C THR A 335 5.65 1.85 24.39
N ASN A 336 4.59 1.14 24.01
CA ASN A 336 4.49 0.59 22.65
C ASN A 336 4.47 1.70 21.58
N ASP A 337 3.77 2.81 21.83
CA ASP A 337 3.71 3.95 20.91
C ASP A 337 5.09 4.59 20.66
N TRP A 338 5.96 4.56 21.68
CA TRP A 338 7.34 5.08 21.60
C TRP A 338 8.16 4.37 20.51
N GLY A 339 7.83 3.11 20.21
CA GLY A 339 8.45 2.33 19.13
C GLY A 339 8.44 3.02 17.76
N ASN A 340 7.37 3.75 17.42
CA ASN A 340 7.30 4.48 16.15
C ASN A 340 8.34 5.61 16.07
N THR A 341 8.59 6.30 17.19
CA THR A 341 9.63 7.32 17.30
C THR A 341 11.01 6.68 17.20
N TRP A 342 11.21 5.54 17.85
CA TRP A 342 12.46 4.76 17.78
C TRP A 342 12.81 4.37 16.34
N VAL A 343 11.85 3.80 15.59
CA VAL A 343 12.03 3.48 14.16
C VAL A 343 12.38 4.73 13.35
N SER A 344 11.68 5.85 13.59
CA SER A 344 11.86 7.09 12.85
C SER A 344 13.23 7.75 13.06
N THR A 345 13.75 7.74 14.28
CA THR A 345 15.06 8.33 14.60
C THR A 345 16.22 7.51 14.03
N HIS A 346 16.12 6.18 14.06
CA HIS A 346 17.11 5.28 13.44
C HIS A 346 17.13 5.44 11.93
N ALA A 347 15.95 5.46 11.29
CA ALA A 347 15.85 5.71 9.86
C ALA A 347 16.55 7.02 9.46
N ALA A 348 16.34 8.10 10.21
CA ALA A 348 16.98 9.39 9.97
C ALA A 348 18.51 9.35 10.11
N ALA A 349 19.04 8.61 11.08
CA ALA A 349 20.47 8.41 11.25
C ALA A 349 21.07 7.61 10.07
N CYS A 350 20.40 6.53 9.64
CA CYS A 350 20.79 5.75 8.46
C CYS A 350 20.78 6.58 7.15
N VAL A 351 19.76 7.41 6.93
CA VAL A 351 19.73 8.37 5.81
C VAL A 351 20.94 9.30 5.86
N SER A 352 21.26 9.82 7.04
CA SER A 352 22.39 10.75 7.22
C SER A 352 23.73 10.07 6.93
N ALA A 353 23.84 8.77 7.18
CA ALA A 353 25.00 7.95 6.84
C ALA A 353 24.98 7.42 5.39
N ASN A 354 23.91 7.67 4.62
CA ASN A 354 23.65 7.11 3.29
C ASN A 354 23.76 5.57 3.28
N LYS A 355 23.19 4.93 4.30
CA LYS A 355 23.11 3.48 4.45
C LYS A 355 21.66 3.07 4.73
N PRO A 356 21.25 1.85 4.36
CA PRO A 356 19.97 1.31 4.81
C PRO A 356 19.96 1.11 6.33
N CYS A 357 18.79 1.23 6.93
CA CYS A 357 18.49 0.67 8.25
C CYS A 357 17.68 -0.62 8.08
N TYR A 358 17.97 -1.61 8.90
CA TYR A 358 17.20 -2.84 9.02
C TYR A 358 16.66 -2.96 10.44
N PHE A 359 15.33 -2.98 10.57
CA PHE A 359 14.66 -3.14 11.85
C PHE A 359 14.65 -4.63 12.21
N GLU A 360 15.73 -5.09 12.82
CA GLU A 360 16.17 -6.49 12.75
C GLU A 360 15.48 -7.42 13.75
N GLU A 361 14.99 -6.87 14.87
CA GLU A 361 14.14 -7.57 15.82
C GLU A 361 13.11 -6.63 16.44
N TYR A 362 11.89 -7.13 16.62
CA TYR A 362 10.88 -6.48 17.45
C TYR A 362 9.79 -7.45 17.87
N GLY A 363 9.15 -7.17 19.01
CA GLY A 363 8.00 -7.94 19.44
C GLY A 363 7.35 -7.42 20.73
N VAL A 364 6.08 -7.76 20.90
CA VAL A 364 5.37 -7.64 22.19
C VAL A 364 4.71 -8.97 22.58
N THR A 365 4.47 -9.17 23.87
CA THR A 365 3.81 -10.38 24.38
C THR A 365 2.29 -10.27 24.45
N SER A 366 1.72 -9.10 24.16
CA SER A 366 0.27 -8.87 24.21
C SER A 366 -0.18 -7.82 23.19
N SER A 367 -1.39 -7.99 22.66
CA SER A 367 -1.96 -7.09 21.62
C SER A 367 -1.08 -6.95 20.36
N ARG A 368 -0.33 -8.02 20.03
CA ARG A 368 0.70 -8.08 18.96
C ARG A 368 0.25 -7.43 17.67
N CYS A 369 -0.81 -7.96 17.05
CA CYS A 369 -1.33 -7.44 15.79
C CYS A 369 -1.52 -5.92 15.82
N SER A 370 -2.20 -5.37 16.83
CA SER A 370 -2.46 -3.91 16.90
C SER A 370 -1.22 -3.05 17.13
N VAL A 371 -0.19 -3.59 17.77
CA VAL A 371 1.01 -2.84 18.16
C VAL A 371 2.08 -2.95 17.08
N GLU A 372 2.41 -4.18 16.67
CA GLU A 372 3.50 -4.45 15.74
C GLU A 372 3.15 -4.02 14.31
N SER A 373 1.88 -4.12 13.89
CA SER A 373 1.45 -3.60 12.58
C SER A 373 1.62 -2.09 12.46
N ALA A 374 1.50 -1.35 13.55
CA ALA A 374 1.78 0.09 13.57
C ALA A 374 3.28 0.38 13.38
N TRP A 375 4.15 -0.44 13.97
CA TRP A 375 5.60 -0.33 13.77
C TRP A 375 6.00 -0.73 12.35
N GLN A 376 5.42 -1.80 11.80
CA GLN A 376 5.58 -2.22 10.40
C GLN A 376 5.15 -1.12 9.44
N SER A 377 3.98 -0.52 9.67
CA SER A 377 3.47 0.63 8.91
C SER A 377 4.42 1.83 8.96
N THR A 378 4.98 2.14 10.13
CA THR A 378 5.98 3.21 10.29
C THR A 378 7.27 2.89 9.53
N SER A 379 7.80 1.67 9.68
CA SER A 379 9.02 1.23 9.00
C SER A 379 8.86 1.27 7.48
N PHE A 380 7.79 0.68 6.95
CA PHE A 380 7.49 0.70 5.53
C PHE A 380 7.17 2.12 5.00
N GLY A 381 6.47 2.94 5.78
CA GLY A 381 6.25 4.37 5.47
C GLY A 381 7.56 5.15 5.30
N LEU A 382 8.62 4.72 5.97
CA LEU A 382 9.97 5.26 5.88
C LEU A 382 10.87 4.53 4.86
N ALA A 383 10.32 3.64 4.02
CA ALA A 383 11.08 2.93 2.98
C ALA A 383 11.75 3.85 1.94
N SER A 384 11.22 5.07 1.77
CA SER A 384 11.81 6.11 0.92
C SER A 384 12.80 7.02 1.67
N SER A 385 12.91 6.85 2.99
CA SER A 385 13.59 7.76 3.93
C SER A 385 14.36 7.01 5.01
N GLY A 386 15.05 5.92 4.65
CA GLY A 386 16.06 5.26 5.50
C GLY A 386 15.85 3.78 5.73
N MET A 387 14.61 3.30 5.73
CA MET A 387 14.32 1.90 6.03
C MET A 387 14.48 1.01 4.80
N GLY A 388 15.34 0.00 4.91
CA GLY A 388 15.57 -1.02 3.89
C GLY A 388 14.71 -2.28 4.11
N GLY A 389 14.26 -2.52 5.33
CA GLY A 389 13.45 -3.68 5.69
C GLY A 389 13.21 -3.79 7.18
N ASP A 390 12.41 -4.79 7.57
CA ASP A 390 12.11 -5.14 8.95
C ASP A 390 12.01 -6.66 9.12
N SER A 391 12.23 -7.14 10.34
CA SER A 391 12.22 -8.54 10.72
C SER A 391 11.66 -8.72 12.12
N PHE A 392 10.49 -9.33 12.24
CA PHE A 392 9.90 -9.60 13.54
C PHE A 392 10.68 -10.69 14.29
N TRP A 393 10.60 -10.62 15.62
CA TRP A 393 11.02 -11.70 16.51
C TRP A 393 9.76 -12.38 17.06
N GLN A 394 9.47 -13.65 16.77
CA GLN A 394 10.22 -14.56 15.89
C GLN A 394 9.29 -15.55 15.16
N PHE A 395 9.83 -16.21 14.13
CA PHE A 395 9.14 -17.23 13.36
C PHE A 395 8.78 -18.45 14.23
N GLY A 396 7.54 -18.92 14.11
CA GLY A 396 7.06 -20.14 14.75
C GLY A 396 6.44 -21.12 13.77
N ASP A 397 6.69 -22.41 13.98
CA ASP A 397 6.21 -23.47 13.09
C ASP A 397 5.90 -24.77 13.84
N SER A 398 5.21 -25.69 13.17
CA SER A 398 4.90 -27.05 13.63
C SER A 398 5.86 -28.05 13.00
N LEU A 399 6.85 -28.51 13.78
CA LEU A 399 7.89 -29.42 13.32
C LEU A 399 7.56 -30.89 13.65
N SER A 400 8.35 -31.82 13.10
CA SER A 400 8.19 -33.26 13.36
C SER A 400 8.29 -33.64 14.86
N THR A 401 8.97 -32.83 15.67
CA THR A 401 9.12 -33.00 17.12
C THR A 401 8.13 -32.18 17.96
N GLY A 402 7.16 -31.53 17.33
CA GLY A 402 6.24 -30.58 17.96
C GLY A 402 6.53 -29.13 17.54
N ASN A 403 5.90 -28.17 18.21
CA ASN A 403 6.09 -26.75 17.90
C ASN A 403 7.56 -26.35 18.09
N SER A 404 8.02 -25.43 17.24
CA SER A 404 9.27 -24.71 17.45
C SER A 404 9.29 -23.99 18.81
N PRO A 405 10.46 -23.58 19.31
CA PRO A 405 10.57 -22.82 20.56
C PRO A 405 9.64 -21.62 20.59
N ASP A 406 9.00 -21.40 21.74
CA ASP A 406 8.12 -20.26 21.98
C ASP A 406 8.51 -19.52 23.26
N ASP A 407 8.90 -18.26 23.11
CA ASP A 407 9.31 -17.36 24.19
C ASP A 407 8.26 -16.30 24.54
N GLY A 408 7.07 -16.40 23.94
CA GLY A 408 5.99 -15.43 24.12
C GLY A 408 6.04 -14.25 23.14
N TYR A 409 6.99 -14.21 22.20
CA TYR A 409 6.98 -13.28 21.05
C TYR A 409 6.67 -13.99 19.72
N THR A 410 6.73 -15.32 19.71
CA THR A 410 6.58 -16.17 18.52
C THR A 410 5.29 -15.94 17.75
N ILE A 411 5.42 -15.81 16.42
CA ILE A 411 4.31 -15.74 15.47
C ILE A 411 4.26 -17.05 14.67
N PHE A 412 3.31 -17.92 15.01
CA PHE A 412 3.16 -19.23 14.37
C PHE A 412 2.45 -19.16 13.02
N VAL A 413 2.96 -19.86 12.02
CA VAL A 413 2.32 -20.04 10.70
C VAL A 413 0.85 -20.45 10.85
N GLY A 414 -0.03 -19.82 10.07
CA GLY A 414 -1.46 -20.13 10.03
C GLY A 414 -2.30 -19.54 11.18
N THR A 415 -1.71 -18.78 12.10
CA THR A 415 -2.45 -18.07 13.15
C THR A 415 -3.02 -16.73 12.68
N SER A 416 -3.90 -16.12 13.49
CA SER A 416 -4.40 -14.77 13.23
C SER A 416 -3.29 -13.72 13.29
N ASP A 417 -2.32 -13.89 14.20
CA ASP A 417 -1.16 -13.01 14.29
C ASP A 417 -0.29 -13.13 13.01
N TRP A 418 -0.12 -14.35 12.47
CA TRP A 418 0.56 -14.55 11.19
C TRP A 418 -0.13 -13.87 10.02
N THR A 419 -1.47 -13.94 9.97
CA THR A 419 -2.23 -13.23 8.94
C THR A 419 -1.98 -11.73 9.05
N CYS A 420 -2.15 -11.16 10.23
CA CYS A 420 -2.02 -9.72 10.48
C CYS A 420 -0.59 -9.19 10.29
N LEU A 421 0.43 -9.89 10.79
CA LEU A 421 1.80 -9.37 10.88
C LEU A 421 2.72 -9.90 9.79
N VAL A 422 2.31 -10.92 9.02
CA VAL A 422 3.11 -11.46 7.91
C VAL A 422 2.35 -11.34 6.60
N THR A 423 1.15 -11.91 6.50
CA THR A 423 0.41 -11.95 5.23
C THR A 423 0.02 -10.55 4.77
N ASP A 424 -0.57 -9.74 5.66
CA ASP A 424 -1.00 -8.39 5.36
C ASP A 424 0.21 -7.46 5.10
N HIS A 425 1.26 -7.56 5.92
CA HIS A 425 2.49 -6.78 5.73
C HIS A 425 3.22 -7.09 4.41
N ILE A 426 3.30 -8.37 4.02
CA ILE A 426 3.83 -8.75 2.69
C ILE A 426 2.94 -8.19 1.57
N HIS A 427 1.62 -8.23 1.75
CA HIS A 427 0.69 -7.64 0.79
C HIS A 427 0.89 -6.13 0.62
N GLU A 428 1.21 -5.40 1.69
CA GLU A 428 1.51 -3.97 1.65
C GLU A 428 2.87 -3.65 1.02
N THR A 429 3.87 -4.50 1.25
CA THR A 429 5.26 -4.28 0.82
C THR A 429 5.59 -4.83 -0.57
N ASP A 430 4.69 -5.57 -1.21
CA ASP A 430 4.89 -6.18 -2.53
C ASP A 430 4.85 -5.16 -3.69
N PRO A 431 5.97 -4.91 -4.40
CA PRO A 431 6.00 -4.02 -5.55
C PRO A 431 5.43 -4.63 -6.83
N SER A 432 5.07 -5.93 -6.87
CA SER A 432 4.23 -6.45 -7.97
C SER A 432 2.82 -5.83 -7.95
N LYS A 433 2.46 -5.18 -6.84
CA LYS A 433 1.29 -4.31 -6.70
C LYS A 433 1.62 -2.82 -6.89
N GLU A 434 2.88 -2.44 -7.14
CA GLU A 434 3.23 -1.08 -7.55
C GLU A 434 2.56 -0.76 -8.90
N TRP A 435 1.84 0.36 -8.93
CA TRP A 435 1.38 1.17 -10.06
C TRP A 435 0.27 0.70 -11.02
N GLN A 436 -0.14 -0.57 -11.10
CA GLN A 436 -1.14 -1.00 -12.12
C GLN A 436 -2.57 -1.26 -11.65
N ARG A 437 -2.87 -1.33 -10.34
CA ARG A 437 -4.21 -1.78 -9.91
C ARG A 437 -5.32 -0.73 -9.83
N ASN A 438 -5.05 0.56 -10.08
CA ASN A 438 -6.09 1.61 -10.08
C ASN A 438 -6.14 2.50 -11.34
N ILE A 439 -5.59 2.09 -12.48
CA ILE A 439 -5.77 2.82 -13.77
C ILE A 439 -6.56 2.03 -14.84
N VAL A 440 -7.13 0.85 -14.52
CA VAL A 440 -7.88 0.07 -15.53
C VAL A 440 -9.25 -0.41 -15.04
N THR A 441 -10.22 0.50 -15.07
CA THR A 441 -11.56 0.23 -15.61
C THR A 441 -12.04 1.46 -16.40
N PHE A 442 -11.27 1.83 -17.43
CA PHE A 442 -11.81 2.64 -18.51
C PHE A 442 -12.51 1.69 -19.48
N ASN A 443 -13.82 1.50 -19.28
CA ASN A 443 -14.65 0.93 -20.34
C ASN A 443 -14.79 2.00 -21.43
N THR A 444 -13.93 1.95 -22.44
CA THR A 444 -14.22 2.56 -23.74
C THR A 444 -15.21 1.65 -24.45
N SER A 445 -16.50 1.77 -24.12
CA SER A 445 -17.55 1.22 -24.97
C SER A 445 -17.63 2.12 -26.22
N GLU A 446 -17.01 1.61 -27.29
CA GLU A 446 -17.29 1.83 -28.72
C GLU A 446 -17.92 3.16 -29.18
N VAL A 447 -17.16 3.87 -30.03
CA VAL A 447 -17.69 4.89 -30.93
C VAL A 447 -18.37 4.18 -32.11
N PRO A 448 -19.63 4.52 -32.49
CA PRO A 448 -20.20 4.08 -33.76
C PRO A 448 -19.40 4.69 -34.93
N GLU A 449 -19.04 3.85 -35.89
CA GLU A 449 -18.30 4.24 -37.10
C GLU A 449 -18.83 5.53 -37.74
N GLU A 450 -17.89 6.40 -38.11
CA GLU A 450 -18.10 7.51 -39.02
C GLU A 450 -18.67 6.99 -40.36
N SER A 451 -19.98 7.15 -40.55
CA SER A 451 -20.58 6.95 -41.86
C SER A 451 -20.08 8.02 -42.83
N LYS A 452 -19.21 7.59 -43.75
CA LYS A 452 -18.86 8.32 -44.97
C LYS A 452 -20.13 8.74 -45.70
N LYS A 453 -20.38 10.05 -45.84
CA LYS A 453 -21.08 10.60 -46.99
C LYS A 453 -20.52 11.97 -47.39
N ASN A 454 -19.91 11.96 -48.58
CA ASN A 454 -19.38 13.09 -49.34
C ASN A 454 -20.37 14.26 -49.47
N SER A 455 -19.90 15.50 -49.32
CA SER A 455 -19.58 16.38 -50.47
C SER A 455 -19.29 17.83 -50.04
N PRO A 456 -18.50 18.59 -50.82
CA PRO A 456 -17.74 19.73 -50.34
C PRO A 456 -18.49 21.05 -50.54
N VAL A 457 -18.48 21.93 -49.53
CA VAL A 457 -18.84 23.34 -49.73
C VAL A 457 -17.60 24.20 -49.55
N LYS A 458 -17.30 24.91 -50.65
CA LYS A 458 -16.11 25.70 -50.95
C LYS A 458 -15.82 26.77 -49.88
N LEU A 459 -14.56 26.83 -49.44
CA LEU A 459 -13.97 28.07 -48.95
C LEU A 459 -13.99 29.12 -50.07
N LYS A 460 -14.45 30.33 -49.75
CA LYS A 460 -14.11 31.55 -50.48
C LYS A 460 -13.29 32.48 -49.58
N PRO A 461 -12.34 33.25 -50.15
CA PRO A 461 -11.32 33.96 -49.40
C PRO A 461 -11.82 35.28 -48.85
N ALA A 462 -11.11 35.75 -47.82
CA ALA A 462 -11.27 37.02 -47.16
C ALA A 462 -11.50 38.21 -48.10
N THR A 463 -12.45 39.06 -47.74
CA THR A 463 -12.49 40.47 -48.14
C THR A 463 -12.63 41.32 -46.89
N HIS A 464 -11.64 42.19 -46.70
CA HIS A 464 -11.67 43.37 -45.84
C HIS A 464 -13.00 44.11 -45.94
N LEU A 465 -13.45 44.71 -44.84
CA LEU A 465 -14.07 46.05 -44.69
C LEU A 465 -14.49 46.21 -43.21
N THR A 466 -13.71 46.96 -42.43
CA THR A 466 -14.00 48.34 -41.95
C THR A 466 -15.05 48.41 -40.85
N PHE A 467 -14.58 48.84 -39.68
CA PHE A 467 -15.38 49.37 -38.57
C PHE A 467 -16.13 50.62 -39.04
N ASP A 468 -17.45 50.64 -38.86
CA ASP A 468 -18.22 51.85 -38.53
C ASP A 468 -19.42 51.43 -37.67
N GLY A 469 -19.65 52.19 -36.60
CA GLY A 469 -20.57 51.86 -35.51
C GLY A 469 -22.04 52.17 -35.80
N ASP A 470 -22.94 51.55 -35.04
CA ASP A 470 -23.63 52.16 -33.89
C ASP A 470 -24.85 51.31 -33.45
N SER A 471 -25.02 51.19 -32.13
CA SER A 471 -26.23 50.77 -31.38
C SER A 471 -26.72 49.31 -31.57
N SER A 472 -27.11 48.50 -30.58
CA SER A 472 -27.41 48.73 -29.16
C SER A 472 -27.60 47.40 -28.41
N LYS A 473 -27.37 47.45 -27.08
CA LYS A 473 -27.82 46.56 -25.99
C LYS A 473 -27.09 45.23 -25.74
N ALA A 474 -25.99 45.33 -24.99
CA ALA A 474 -25.76 44.45 -23.83
C ALA A 474 -25.32 45.33 -22.65
N GLY A 475 -26.08 45.26 -21.54
CA GLY A 475 -25.86 46.06 -20.35
C GLY A 475 -24.51 45.73 -19.69
N ILE A 476 -23.60 46.69 -19.73
CA ILE A 476 -22.33 46.68 -19.01
C ILE A 476 -22.62 47.04 -17.55
N VAL A 477 -22.42 46.10 -16.62
CA VAL A 477 -22.14 46.45 -15.23
C VAL A 477 -20.64 46.72 -15.09
N SER A 478 -20.30 48.00 -15.17
CA SER A 478 -19.06 48.61 -14.69
C SER A 478 -19.16 48.76 -13.16
N ARG A 479 -18.16 48.63 -12.29
CA ARG A 479 -16.69 48.49 -12.34
C ARG A 479 -16.26 48.11 -10.91
N ARG A 480 -15.31 47.18 -10.78
CA ARG A 480 -14.10 47.44 -9.97
C ARG A 480 -12.93 46.83 -10.74
N ARG A 481 -12.13 47.71 -11.34
CA ARG A 481 -10.88 47.37 -12.02
C ARG A 481 -9.91 46.85 -10.96
N GLU A 482 -9.71 45.55 -10.91
CA GLU A 482 -8.37 45.02 -10.63
C GLU A 482 -7.76 44.65 -11.98
N THR A 483 -6.64 45.27 -12.27
CA THR A 483 -5.84 45.08 -13.49
C THR A 483 -5.48 43.61 -13.64
N LEU A 484 -6.10 42.94 -14.64
CA LEU A 484 -5.69 41.62 -15.12
C LEU A 484 -4.24 41.71 -15.62
N TYR A 485 -3.30 41.19 -14.84
CA TYR A 485 -1.94 40.97 -15.33
C TYR A 485 -1.91 39.61 -16.02
N VAL A 486 -2.17 39.59 -17.33
CA VAL A 486 -1.82 38.44 -18.17
C VAL A 486 -0.32 38.58 -18.47
N PRO A 487 0.56 37.67 -18.00
CA PRO A 487 1.99 37.77 -18.27
C PRO A 487 2.28 37.77 -19.77
N ARG A 488 3.23 38.61 -20.21
CA ARG A 488 3.68 38.66 -21.60
C ARG A 488 4.42 37.38 -21.96
N GLY A 489 3.76 36.57 -22.78
CA GLY A 489 4.29 35.33 -23.36
C GLY A 489 3.26 34.67 -24.28
N ILE A 490 2.66 35.44 -25.19
CA ILE A 490 1.88 34.89 -26.31
C ILE A 490 2.72 35.09 -27.58
N PRO A 491 3.63 34.15 -27.85
CA PRO A 491 3.82 33.64 -29.21
C PRO A 491 4.03 32.11 -29.11
N GLU A 492 3.05 31.24 -29.28
CA GLU A 492 2.46 30.77 -30.54
C GLU A 492 1.29 29.86 -30.15
N PHE A 493 0.06 30.36 -30.05
CA PHE A 493 -1.11 29.50 -29.77
C PHE A 493 -2.10 29.40 -30.95
N VAL A 494 -1.74 29.97 -32.10
CA VAL A 494 -2.50 29.81 -33.34
C VAL A 494 -1.66 28.96 -34.29
N GLY A 495 -1.70 27.64 -34.09
CA GLY A 495 -0.95 26.69 -34.93
C GLY A 495 -0.88 25.26 -34.38
N GLU A 496 -0.85 25.09 -33.06
CA GLU A 496 -0.69 23.77 -32.41
C GLU A 496 -1.99 23.23 -31.80
N GLY A 497 -2.99 22.89 -32.63
CA GLY A 497 -4.11 22.04 -32.20
C GLY A 497 -5.18 22.61 -31.24
N TYR A 498 -5.04 23.85 -30.76
CA TYR A 498 -6.03 24.53 -29.92
C TYR A 498 -7.01 25.41 -30.74
N SER A 499 -8.30 25.35 -30.39
CA SER A 499 -9.38 26.05 -31.08
C SER A 499 -9.75 27.39 -30.43
N GLY A 500 -10.50 28.25 -31.15
CA GLY A 500 -11.07 29.48 -30.56
C GLY A 500 -11.94 29.22 -29.32
N ARG A 501 -12.58 28.05 -29.24
CA ARG A 501 -13.36 27.62 -28.07
C ARG A 501 -12.48 27.23 -26.89
N ASP A 502 -11.25 26.77 -27.14
CA ASP A 502 -10.29 26.42 -26.09
C ASP A 502 -9.83 27.70 -25.38
N PHE A 503 -9.61 28.79 -26.11
CA PHE A 503 -9.34 30.10 -25.53
C PHE A 503 -10.53 30.65 -24.74
N GLN A 504 -11.75 30.53 -25.26
CA GLN A 504 -12.95 30.92 -24.53
C GLN A 504 -13.06 30.15 -23.21
N THR A 505 -12.73 28.86 -23.25
CA THR A 505 -12.76 27.96 -22.09
C THR A 505 -11.69 28.33 -21.07
N LEU A 506 -10.46 28.62 -21.50
CA LEU A 506 -9.38 29.09 -20.62
C LEU A 506 -9.72 30.45 -19.99
N SER A 507 -10.31 31.36 -20.77
CA SER A 507 -10.78 32.65 -20.26
C SER A 507 -11.89 32.48 -19.23
N HIS A 508 -12.86 31.59 -19.49
CA HIS A 508 -13.91 31.26 -18.52
C HIS A 508 -13.36 30.55 -17.28
N PHE A 509 -12.32 29.73 -17.45
CA PHE A 509 -11.64 29.09 -16.33
C PHE A 509 -11.07 30.13 -15.36
N ALA A 510 -10.31 31.10 -15.88
CA ALA A 510 -9.71 32.16 -15.08
C ALA A 510 -10.73 33.15 -14.47
N ALA A 511 -11.80 33.46 -15.22
CA ALA A 511 -12.78 34.48 -14.80
C ALA A 511 -13.79 33.94 -13.78
N ALA A 512 -14.24 32.69 -13.96
CA ALA A 512 -15.37 32.13 -13.22
C ALA A 512 -15.03 30.78 -12.58
N THR A 513 -14.51 29.81 -13.34
CA THR A 513 -14.39 28.42 -12.86
C THR A 513 -13.45 28.28 -11.67
N SER A 514 -12.30 28.95 -11.69
CA SER A 514 -11.29 28.89 -10.63
C SER A 514 -11.80 29.37 -9.26
N GLY A 515 -12.87 30.16 -9.22
CA GLY A 515 -13.43 30.72 -7.98
C GLY A 515 -13.87 29.66 -6.97
N ASP A 516 -14.31 28.51 -7.49
CA ASP A 516 -15.06 27.49 -6.75
C ASP A 516 -14.32 26.14 -6.67
N LEU A 517 -13.03 26.12 -7.06
CA LEU A 517 -12.17 24.94 -7.01
C LEU A 517 -11.45 24.83 -5.66
N ILE A 518 -10.98 23.63 -5.32
CA ILE A 518 -10.12 23.39 -4.15
C ILE A 518 -8.91 24.34 -4.21
N GLY A 519 -8.58 24.98 -3.08
CA GLY A 519 -7.51 25.99 -2.98
C GLY A 519 -7.92 27.42 -3.36
N GLY A 520 -9.10 27.60 -3.97
CA GLY A 520 -9.65 28.90 -4.31
C GLY A 520 -9.00 29.59 -5.51
N ARG A 521 -9.60 30.73 -5.93
CA ARG A 521 -9.27 31.45 -7.17
C ARG A 521 -7.78 31.74 -7.36
N ARG A 522 -7.10 32.15 -6.30
CA ARG A 522 -5.75 32.71 -6.37
C ARG A 522 -4.73 31.67 -6.82
N ILE A 523 -4.84 30.46 -6.28
CA ILE A 523 -4.02 29.29 -6.62
C ILE A 523 -4.09 29.01 -8.12
N TRP A 524 -5.29 28.92 -8.67
CA TRP A 524 -5.48 28.58 -10.08
C TRP A 524 -5.13 29.73 -11.04
N THR A 525 -5.42 30.97 -10.67
CA THR A 525 -5.19 32.13 -11.55
C THR A 525 -3.74 32.62 -11.55
N GLN A 526 -3.00 32.44 -10.45
CA GLN A 526 -1.61 32.87 -10.35
C GLN A 526 -0.63 31.76 -10.69
N GLU A 527 -0.86 30.54 -10.20
CA GLU A 527 0.12 29.45 -10.31
C GLU A 527 -0.38 28.33 -11.24
N GLY A 528 -1.63 27.89 -11.09
CA GLY A 528 -2.20 26.77 -11.87
C GLY A 528 -2.20 27.01 -13.39
N ILE A 529 -2.62 28.18 -13.87
CA ILE A 529 -2.57 28.54 -15.29
C ILE A 529 -1.11 28.69 -15.77
N GLN A 530 -0.21 29.21 -14.95
CA GLN A 530 1.20 29.32 -15.33
C GLN A 530 1.86 27.95 -15.49
N LEU A 531 1.59 27.03 -14.56
CA LEU A 531 2.01 25.63 -14.65
C LEU A 531 1.41 24.93 -15.85
N ALA A 532 0.15 25.24 -16.20
CA ALA A 532 -0.51 24.67 -17.37
C ALA A 532 0.23 25.00 -18.68
N PHE A 533 0.80 26.20 -18.81
CA PHE A 533 1.56 26.57 -20.01
C PHE A 533 2.85 25.77 -20.22
N THR A 534 3.34 25.10 -19.18
CA THR A 534 4.55 24.25 -19.23
C THR A 534 4.25 22.76 -19.05
N ASN A 535 2.98 22.39 -18.88
CA ASN A 535 2.53 21.02 -18.63
C ASN A 535 1.26 20.71 -19.44
N ASP A 536 1.41 20.02 -20.58
CA ASP A 536 0.31 19.67 -21.48
C ASP A 536 -0.87 19.00 -20.78
N PHE A 537 -0.58 18.01 -19.92
CA PHE A 537 -1.63 17.30 -19.19
C PHE A 537 -2.45 18.23 -18.29
N LEU A 538 -1.82 19.22 -17.66
CA LEU A 538 -2.50 20.20 -16.81
C LEU A 538 -3.28 21.22 -17.65
N MET A 539 -2.75 21.68 -18.79
CA MET A 539 -3.49 22.54 -19.71
C MET A 539 -4.78 21.88 -20.18
N HIS A 540 -4.69 20.62 -20.59
CA HIS A 540 -5.87 19.86 -20.97
C HIS A 540 -6.82 19.66 -19.77
N ALA A 541 -6.33 19.44 -18.54
CA ALA A 541 -7.20 19.37 -17.37
C ALA A 541 -7.92 20.70 -17.07
N VAL A 542 -7.23 21.84 -17.18
CA VAL A 542 -7.80 23.19 -17.02
C VAL A 542 -8.92 23.44 -18.04
N LEU A 543 -8.67 23.11 -19.31
CA LEU A 543 -9.65 23.25 -20.38
C LEU A 543 -10.84 22.30 -20.19
N MET A 544 -10.60 21.06 -19.78
CA MET A 544 -11.65 20.10 -19.43
C MET A 544 -12.57 20.66 -18.34
N THR A 545 -12.01 21.15 -17.22
CA THR A 545 -12.79 21.68 -16.10
C THR A 545 -13.55 22.96 -16.50
N GLY A 546 -12.93 23.86 -17.27
CA GLY A 546 -13.59 25.05 -17.79
C GLY A 546 -14.78 24.72 -18.71
N ALA A 547 -14.61 23.72 -19.59
CA ALA A 547 -15.66 23.26 -20.49
C ALA A 547 -16.79 22.58 -19.72
N SER A 548 -16.48 21.78 -18.70
CA SER A 548 -17.48 21.18 -17.80
C SER A 548 -18.30 22.23 -17.06
N HIS A 549 -17.69 23.33 -16.64
CA HIS A 549 -18.42 24.43 -16.02
C HIS A 549 -19.32 25.17 -17.03
N LEU A 550 -18.84 25.43 -18.25
CA LEU A 550 -19.65 26.03 -19.32
C LEU A 550 -20.81 25.14 -19.75
N LYS A 551 -20.60 23.82 -19.81
CA LYS A 551 -21.64 22.80 -20.05
C LYS A 551 -22.76 22.92 -19.01
N ARG A 552 -22.43 23.14 -17.74
CA ARG A 552 -23.41 23.31 -16.65
C ARG A 552 -24.20 24.62 -16.78
N LEU A 553 -23.52 25.71 -17.10
CA LEU A 553 -24.13 27.05 -17.14
C LEU A 553 -24.98 27.30 -18.41
N ASN A 554 -24.70 26.59 -19.51
CA ASN A 554 -25.34 26.82 -20.80
C ASN A 554 -26.03 25.57 -21.34
N PRO A 555 -27.23 25.22 -20.85
CA PRO A 555 -27.97 24.03 -21.31
C PRO A 555 -28.23 23.98 -22.82
N GLU A 556 -28.37 25.13 -23.48
CA GLU A 556 -28.67 25.23 -24.93
C GLU A 556 -27.51 24.80 -25.83
N ILE A 557 -26.26 24.93 -25.34
CA ILE A 557 -25.02 24.57 -26.05
C ILE A 557 -24.24 23.50 -25.27
N GLN A 558 -24.94 22.72 -24.45
CA GLN A 558 -24.39 21.71 -23.57
C GLN A 558 -23.62 20.61 -24.34
N GLN A 559 -24.16 20.19 -25.48
CA GLN A 559 -23.56 19.12 -26.30
C GLN A 559 -22.16 19.51 -26.81
N ASP A 560 -22.00 20.77 -27.21
CA ASP A 560 -20.75 21.32 -27.72
C ASP A 560 -19.64 21.35 -26.66
N TYR A 561 -19.97 21.81 -25.45
CA TYR A 561 -19.01 21.82 -24.33
C TYR A 561 -18.79 20.42 -23.73
N ASN A 562 -19.74 19.51 -23.88
CA ASN A 562 -19.55 18.11 -23.50
C ASN A 562 -18.48 17.45 -24.38
N ILE A 563 -18.59 17.60 -25.71
CA ILE A 563 -17.57 17.10 -26.66
C ILE A 563 -16.21 17.71 -26.33
N LEU A 564 -16.16 19.02 -26.07
CA LEU A 564 -14.93 19.73 -25.75
C LEU A 564 -14.30 19.24 -24.43
N SER A 565 -15.09 19.11 -23.37
CA SER A 565 -14.64 18.57 -22.08
C SER A 565 -14.10 17.15 -22.23
N THR A 566 -14.84 16.26 -22.91
CA THR A 566 -14.42 14.87 -23.17
C THR A 566 -13.15 14.79 -24.01
N LYS A 567 -12.99 15.64 -25.03
CA LYS A 567 -11.74 15.75 -25.80
C LYS A 567 -10.57 16.04 -24.87
N HIS A 568 -10.67 17.10 -24.07
CA HIS A 568 -9.57 17.52 -23.20
C HIS A 568 -9.30 16.52 -22.06
N LEU A 569 -10.32 15.86 -21.52
CA LEU A 569 -10.16 14.75 -20.56
C LEU A 569 -9.28 13.63 -21.15
N HIS A 570 -9.56 13.15 -22.36
CA HIS A 570 -8.77 12.09 -22.99
C HIS A 570 -7.31 12.48 -23.21
N HIS A 571 -7.08 13.70 -23.71
CA HIS A 571 -5.73 14.21 -23.92
C HIS A 571 -4.97 14.36 -22.60
N SER A 572 -5.63 14.92 -21.58
CA SER A 572 -5.06 15.08 -20.24
C SER A 572 -4.68 13.72 -19.64
N LEU A 573 -5.60 12.76 -19.63
CA LEU A 573 -5.36 11.40 -19.09
C LEU A 573 -4.19 10.71 -19.78
N ARG A 574 -4.10 10.78 -21.12
CA ARG A 574 -3.01 10.17 -21.88
C ARG A 574 -1.65 10.80 -21.51
N ALA A 575 -1.57 12.12 -21.53
CA ALA A 575 -0.33 12.83 -21.21
C ALA A 575 0.05 12.65 -19.73
N PHE A 576 -0.94 12.60 -18.84
CA PHE A 576 -0.74 12.42 -17.41
C PHE A 576 -0.18 11.03 -17.08
N ARG A 577 -0.70 9.96 -17.70
CA ARG A 577 -0.15 8.60 -17.54
C ARG A 577 1.33 8.53 -17.92
N ASN A 578 1.70 9.19 -19.01
CA ASN A 578 3.10 9.26 -19.44
C ASN A 578 3.96 10.02 -18.41
N ALA A 579 3.46 11.14 -17.89
CA ALA A 579 4.13 11.93 -16.85
C ALA A 579 4.34 11.13 -15.55
N LEU A 580 3.34 10.34 -15.14
CA LEU A 580 3.40 9.50 -13.94
C LEU A 580 4.35 8.29 -14.08
N SER A 581 4.76 7.94 -15.30
CA SER A 581 5.64 6.79 -15.56
C SER A 581 7.09 7.01 -15.07
N SER A 582 7.44 8.25 -14.67
CA SER A 582 8.78 8.60 -14.17
C SER A 582 8.75 9.09 -12.72
N ARG A 583 9.46 8.36 -11.85
CA ARG A 583 9.55 8.66 -10.41
C ARG A 583 10.20 10.02 -10.11
N THR A 584 11.17 10.45 -10.92
CA THR A 584 11.81 11.76 -10.78
C THR A 584 10.95 12.88 -11.35
N TYR A 585 10.12 12.60 -12.35
CA TYR A 585 9.25 13.60 -12.95
C TYR A 585 8.19 14.09 -11.97
N VAL A 586 7.53 13.18 -11.24
CA VAL A 586 6.48 13.54 -10.27
C VAL A 586 7.03 14.41 -9.15
N ALA A 587 8.20 14.05 -8.59
CA ALA A 587 8.84 14.82 -7.53
C ALA A 587 9.25 16.24 -7.99
N ASN A 588 9.67 16.38 -9.25
CA ASN A 588 10.10 17.65 -9.84
C ASN A 588 8.95 18.52 -10.37
N ASN A 589 7.79 17.93 -10.64
CA ASN A 589 6.61 18.60 -11.20
C ASN A 589 5.38 18.41 -10.32
N PHE A 590 5.59 18.30 -9.00
CA PHE A 590 4.56 17.91 -8.04
C PHE A 590 3.34 18.83 -8.08
N GLU A 591 3.54 20.14 -8.20
CA GLU A 591 2.43 21.11 -8.29
C GLU A 591 1.53 20.87 -9.52
N ALA A 592 2.13 20.53 -10.67
CA ALA A 592 1.35 20.23 -11.86
C ALA A 592 0.58 18.90 -11.71
N VAL A 593 1.23 17.92 -11.08
CA VAL A 593 0.65 16.59 -10.87
C VAL A 593 -0.51 16.61 -9.88
N ILE A 594 -0.33 17.28 -8.73
CA ILE A 594 -1.38 17.42 -7.71
C ILE A 594 -2.53 18.27 -8.24
N SER A 595 -2.23 19.36 -8.97
CA SER A 595 -3.25 20.19 -9.62
C SER A 595 -4.12 19.37 -10.59
N THR A 596 -3.47 18.57 -11.44
CA THR A 596 -4.18 17.73 -12.42
C THR A 596 -5.05 16.68 -11.73
N THR A 597 -4.52 16.06 -10.67
CA THR A 597 -5.26 15.06 -9.88
C THR A 597 -6.50 15.66 -9.22
N LEU A 598 -6.38 16.86 -8.65
CA LEU A 598 -7.50 17.59 -8.07
C LEU A 598 -8.55 17.97 -9.14
N LEU A 599 -8.12 18.38 -10.34
CA LEU A 599 -9.05 18.67 -11.44
C LEU A 599 -9.77 17.41 -11.95
N PHE A 600 -9.10 16.25 -11.98
CA PHE A 600 -9.75 14.98 -12.31
C PHE A 600 -10.74 14.54 -11.22
N LEU A 601 -10.40 14.70 -9.95
CA LEU A 601 -11.33 14.45 -8.85
C LEU A 601 -12.59 15.31 -8.99
N MET A 602 -12.43 16.62 -9.22
CA MET A 602 -13.57 17.53 -9.41
C MET A 602 -14.36 17.18 -10.67
N GLN A 603 -13.69 16.76 -11.75
CA GLN A 603 -14.35 16.31 -12.97
C GLN A 603 -15.20 15.07 -12.71
N ALA A 604 -14.61 14.03 -12.09
CA ALA A 604 -15.32 12.81 -11.72
C ALA A 604 -16.52 13.16 -10.84
N CYS A 605 -16.33 14.05 -9.86
CA CYS A 605 -17.40 14.51 -9.00
C CYS A 605 -18.55 15.18 -9.79
N SER A 606 -18.22 16.11 -10.70
CA SER A 606 -19.16 16.93 -11.46
C SER A 606 -19.93 16.19 -12.56
N ASN A 607 -19.43 15.04 -12.96
CA ASN A 607 -20.03 14.21 -13.99
C ASN A 607 -20.24 12.82 -13.38
N PRO A 608 -21.34 12.59 -12.63
CA PRO A 608 -21.78 11.23 -12.33
C PRO A 608 -22.04 10.54 -13.66
N VAL A 609 -21.04 9.83 -14.18
CA VAL A 609 -21.17 9.05 -15.40
C VAL A 609 -22.09 7.89 -15.05
N PHE A 610 -23.25 7.87 -15.68
CA PHE A 610 -24.17 6.75 -15.61
C PHE A 610 -23.67 5.69 -16.59
N ASP A 611 -22.95 4.69 -16.08
CA ASP A 611 -22.93 3.40 -16.76
C ASP A 611 -24.27 2.72 -16.43
N PRO A 612 -25.18 2.51 -17.41
CA PRO A 612 -26.44 1.83 -17.16
C PRO A 612 -26.25 0.41 -16.61
N ALA A 613 -25.09 -0.21 -16.86
CA ALA A 613 -24.76 -1.53 -16.32
C ALA A 613 -24.29 -1.47 -14.86
N ASN A 614 -23.76 -0.32 -14.41
CA ASN A 614 -23.15 -0.17 -13.09
C ASN A 614 -23.40 1.24 -12.49
N PRO A 615 -24.66 1.61 -12.20
CA PRO A 615 -25.02 2.97 -11.83
C PRO A 615 -24.46 3.43 -10.46
N ILE A 616 -23.90 2.50 -9.67
CA ILE A 616 -23.43 2.70 -8.29
C ILE A 616 -21.90 2.91 -8.24
N ILE A 617 -21.17 2.71 -9.34
CA ILE A 617 -19.70 2.89 -9.34
C ILE A 617 -19.34 4.35 -9.03
N ASP A 618 -18.58 4.52 -7.96
CA ASP A 618 -18.15 5.82 -7.51
C ASP A 618 -16.80 6.21 -8.11
N ALA A 619 -16.84 6.80 -9.30
CA ALA A 619 -15.62 7.34 -9.92
C ALA A 619 -14.89 8.37 -9.04
N MET A 620 -15.59 9.08 -8.13
CA MET A 620 -14.95 10.02 -7.21
C MET A 620 -14.08 9.28 -6.19
N LEU A 621 -14.57 8.17 -5.63
CA LEU A 621 -13.80 7.30 -4.73
C LEU A 621 -12.50 6.82 -5.40
N GLN A 622 -12.56 6.37 -6.65
CA GLN A 622 -11.40 5.91 -7.40
C GLN A 622 -10.35 7.02 -7.59
N HIS A 623 -10.78 8.24 -7.93
CA HIS A 623 -9.87 9.38 -8.09
C HIS A 623 -9.31 9.87 -6.75
N SER A 624 -10.09 9.75 -5.67
CA SER A 624 -9.66 10.06 -4.31
C SER A 624 -8.56 9.12 -3.81
N SER A 625 -8.64 7.82 -4.10
CA SER A 625 -7.55 6.88 -3.78
C SER A 625 -6.24 7.26 -4.50
N GLY A 626 -6.31 7.68 -5.77
CA GLY A 626 -5.12 8.13 -6.51
C GLY A 626 -4.49 9.43 -5.97
N LEU A 627 -5.31 10.32 -5.39
CA LEU A 627 -4.81 11.51 -4.69
C LEU A 627 -3.99 11.14 -3.45
N PHE A 628 -4.46 10.17 -2.67
CA PHE A 628 -3.73 9.67 -1.51
C PHE A 628 -2.39 9.05 -1.88
N ASP A 629 -2.33 8.25 -2.94
CA ASP A 629 -1.08 7.65 -3.40
C ASP A 629 -0.02 8.72 -3.71
N ILE A 630 -0.40 9.77 -4.46
CA ILE A 630 0.51 10.88 -4.78
C ILE A 630 1.02 11.58 -3.51
N ILE A 631 0.16 11.77 -2.50
CA ILE A 631 0.55 12.38 -1.22
C ILE A 631 1.48 11.45 -0.43
N ARG A 632 1.12 10.17 -0.29
CA ARG A 632 1.86 9.15 0.48
C ARG A 632 3.27 8.94 -0.06
N TYR A 633 3.43 8.92 -1.38
CA TYR A 633 4.73 8.67 -2.02
C TYR A 633 5.62 9.90 -2.17
N HIS A 634 5.09 11.10 -1.90
CA HIS A 634 5.82 12.38 -1.99
C HIS A 634 5.63 13.26 -0.75
N PRO A 635 5.90 12.75 0.47
CA PRO A 635 5.59 13.45 1.72
C PRO A 635 6.35 14.77 1.87
N ARG A 636 7.57 14.86 1.30
CA ARG A 636 8.35 16.10 1.29
C ARG A 636 7.64 17.17 0.47
N GLN A 637 7.20 16.85 -0.75
CA GLN A 637 6.52 17.80 -1.62
C GLN A 637 5.12 18.14 -1.08
N ALA A 638 4.40 17.16 -0.53
CA ALA A 638 3.09 17.34 0.08
C ALA A 638 3.09 18.31 1.27
N ALA A 639 4.22 18.46 1.99
CA ALA A 639 4.35 19.41 3.08
C ALA A 639 4.49 20.88 2.61
N PHE A 640 4.95 21.12 1.38
CA PHE A 640 5.27 22.46 0.87
C PHE A 640 4.39 22.89 -0.31
N THR A 641 3.45 22.05 -0.75
CA THR A 641 2.58 22.38 -1.88
C THR A 641 1.61 23.51 -1.56
N MET A 642 1.22 24.26 -2.58
CA MET A 642 0.14 25.23 -2.51
C MET A 642 -1.20 24.62 -2.04
N PHE A 643 -1.35 23.30 -2.13
CA PHE A 643 -2.51 22.54 -1.67
C PHE A 643 -2.33 21.90 -0.27
N GLN A 644 -1.35 22.35 0.52
CA GLN A 644 -1.00 21.78 1.82
C GLN A 644 -2.22 21.44 2.73
N PRO A 645 -3.27 22.28 2.84
CA PRO A 645 -4.42 21.99 3.70
C PRO A 645 -5.19 20.71 3.36
N ILE A 646 -5.14 20.22 2.11
CA ILE A 646 -5.78 18.96 1.71
C ILE A 646 -4.80 17.77 1.77
N CYS A 647 -3.49 18.05 1.71
CA CYS A 647 -2.43 17.05 1.71
C CYS A 647 -1.98 16.61 3.12
N THR A 648 -2.13 17.45 4.13
CA THR A 648 -1.76 17.10 5.51
C THR A 648 -2.96 16.72 6.35
N PRO A 649 -2.99 15.50 6.94
CA PRO A 649 -4.11 15.05 7.74
C PRO A 649 -4.26 15.85 9.04
N LYS A 650 -5.49 16.30 9.30
CA LYS A 650 -5.97 16.62 10.65
C LYS A 650 -6.99 15.57 11.03
N LEU A 651 -6.51 14.39 11.42
CA LEU A 651 -7.39 13.32 11.87
C LEU A 651 -8.13 13.78 13.13
N VAL A 652 -9.45 13.80 13.04
CA VAL A 652 -10.30 13.92 14.23
C VAL A 652 -10.22 12.57 14.95
N ARG A 653 -9.94 12.62 16.25
CA ARG A 653 -9.73 11.41 17.06
C ARG A 653 -10.96 10.50 16.95
N ALA A 654 -10.74 9.24 16.58
CA ALA A 654 -11.80 8.24 16.54
C ALA A 654 -12.47 8.11 17.92
N ALA A 655 -13.80 8.12 17.94
CA ALA A 655 -14.60 7.95 19.15
C ALA A 655 -15.68 6.90 18.87
N ILE A 656 -16.05 6.14 19.90
CA ILE A 656 -17.18 5.21 19.81
C ILE A 656 -18.45 6.06 20.01
N PRO A 657 -19.40 6.05 19.06
CA PRO A 657 -20.60 6.84 19.17
C PRO A 657 -21.59 6.22 20.17
N ASP A 658 -21.92 6.97 21.22
CA ASP A 658 -22.88 6.57 22.26
C ASP A 658 -24.34 6.75 21.82
N SER A 659 -24.60 7.49 20.73
CA SER A 659 -25.93 7.73 20.14
C SER A 659 -25.82 8.26 18.71
N GLY A 660 -26.96 8.44 18.01
CA GLY A 660 -27.01 9.07 16.69
C GLY A 660 -26.73 8.15 15.49
N PRO A 661 -26.62 8.68 14.25
CA PRO A 661 -26.49 7.88 13.03
C PRO A 661 -25.25 6.99 13.00
N ALA A 662 -24.14 7.43 13.60
CA ALA A 662 -22.93 6.63 13.73
C ALA A 662 -23.15 5.39 14.62
N HIS A 663 -23.95 5.52 15.68
CA HIS A 663 -24.38 4.40 16.51
C HIS A 663 -25.28 3.42 15.75
N GLY A 664 -26.17 3.93 14.88
CA GLY A 664 -26.99 3.08 13.99
C GLY A 664 -26.15 2.24 13.02
N LEU A 665 -25.06 2.80 12.48
CA LEU A 665 -24.10 2.05 11.64
C LEU A 665 -23.36 0.97 12.44
N VAL A 666 -22.98 1.25 13.69
CA VAL A 666 -22.39 0.25 14.60
C VAL A 666 -23.36 -0.91 14.83
N GLN A 667 -24.62 -0.62 15.15
CA GLN A 667 -25.65 -1.64 15.35
C GLN A 667 -25.91 -2.48 14.08
N MET A 668 -25.85 -1.87 12.89
CA MET A 668 -25.97 -2.59 11.62
C MET A 668 -24.86 -3.64 11.47
N ILE A 669 -23.62 -3.30 11.83
CA ILE A 669 -22.46 -4.20 11.75
C ILE A 669 -22.61 -5.34 12.77
N GLU A 670 -23.00 -5.00 14.00
CA GLU A 670 -23.14 -5.96 15.11
C GLU A 670 -24.33 -6.93 14.93
N ARG A 671 -25.38 -6.51 14.22
CA ARG A 671 -26.57 -7.35 13.96
C ARG A 671 -26.26 -8.66 13.25
N HIS A 672 -25.23 -8.69 12.39
CA HIS A 672 -24.83 -9.92 11.71
C HIS A 672 -24.40 -11.01 12.71
N ALA A 673 -23.67 -10.63 13.76
CA ALA A 673 -23.27 -11.56 14.82
C ALA A 673 -24.48 -12.11 15.59
N LEU A 674 -25.52 -11.30 15.75
CA LEU A 674 -26.76 -11.69 16.42
C LEU A 674 -27.61 -12.63 15.56
N GLU A 675 -27.63 -12.45 14.24
CA GLU A 675 -28.45 -13.24 13.32
C GLU A 675 -27.81 -14.59 12.95
N TYR A 676 -26.48 -14.61 12.77
CA TYR A 676 -25.76 -15.77 12.24
C TYR A 676 -24.85 -16.46 13.28
N GLY A 677 -24.82 -15.97 14.52
CA GLY A 677 -24.01 -16.53 15.60
C GLY A 677 -22.50 -16.38 15.41
N THR A 678 -22.07 -15.65 14.38
CA THR A 678 -20.67 -15.38 14.05
C THR A 678 -20.54 -13.94 13.53
N PRO A 679 -19.46 -13.20 13.88
CA PRO A 679 -19.24 -11.85 13.38
C PRO A 679 -19.12 -11.81 11.86
N ASP A 680 -19.54 -10.69 11.26
CA ASP A 680 -19.31 -10.46 9.83
C ASP A 680 -17.78 -10.49 9.55
N PRO A 681 -17.30 -11.25 8.56
CA PRO A 681 -15.88 -11.35 8.24
C PRO A 681 -15.23 -9.99 7.91
N ASN A 682 -16.03 -9.01 7.47
CA ASN A 682 -15.59 -7.66 7.15
C ASN A 682 -15.87 -6.64 8.28
N ALA A 683 -16.39 -7.08 9.45
CA ALA A 683 -16.79 -6.20 10.56
C ALA A 683 -15.68 -5.24 11.00
N GLY A 684 -14.42 -5.71 11.02
CA GLY A 684 -13.26 -4.88 11.37
C GLY A 684 -13.08 -3.69 10.43
N PHE A 685 -13.21 -3.92 9.12
CA PHE A 685 -13.07 -2.89 8.09
C PHE A 685 -14.21 -1.87 8.17
N TYR A 686 -15.46 -2.33 8.32
CA TYR A 686 -16.61 -1.43 8.50
C TYR A 686 -16.47 -0.59 9.76
N MET A 687 -16.10 -1.22 10.88
CA MET A 687 -15.99 -0.56 12.17
C MET A 687 -14.91 0.52 12.19
N GLY A 688 -13.76 0.25 11.56
CA GLY A 688 -12.69 1.24 11.41
C GLY A 688 -13.16 2.50 10.66
N VAL A 689 -13.88 2.31 9.56
CA VAL A 689 -14.41 3.42 8.74
C VAL A 689 -15.51 4.18 9.48
N VAL A 690 -16.45 3.48 10.13
CA VAL A 690 -17.52 4.11 10.92
C VAL A 690 -16.95 4.95 12.07
N LYS A 691 -15.98 4.42 12.82
CA LYS A 691 -15.30 5.17 13.90
C LYS A 691 -14.59 6.42 13.41
N SER A 692 -14.04 6.39 12.19
CA SER A 692 -13.38 7.56 11.59
C SER A 692 -14.38 8.62 11.11
N LEU A 693 -15.59 8.22 10.71
CA LEU A 693 -16.65 9.10 10.24
C LEU A 693 -17.51 9.67 11.39
N ALA A 694 -17.61 8.93 12.50
CA ALA A 694 -18.43 9.24 13.67
C ALA A 694 -18.26 10.67 14.22
N PRO A 695 -17.03 11.20 14.42
CA PRO A 695 -16.87 12.55 14.96
C PRO A 695 -17.51 13.64 14.10
N VAL A 696 -17.60 13.43 12.79
CA VAL A 696 -18.20 14.38 11.86
C VAL A 696 -19.71 14.15 11.70
N LEU A 697 -20.16 12.90 11.73
CA LEU A 697 -21.59 12.57 11.85
C LEU A 697 -22.20 13.28 13.06
N ASP A 698 -21.53 13.23 14.21
CA ASP A 698 -22.01 13.83 15.46
C ASP A 698 -21.88 15.35 15.47
N ALA A 699 -20.79 15.91 14.92
CA ALA A 699 -20.58 17.36 14.84
C ALA A 699 -21.62 18.06 13.96
N VAL A 700 -22.10 17.41 12.90
CA VAL A 700 -23.11 17.95 11.98
C VAL A 700 -24.51 18.00 12.61
N ILE A 701 -24.78 17.14 13.60
CA ILE A 701 -26.06 17.06 14.33
C ILE A 701 -26.05 17.95 15.59
N SER A 702 -24.86 18.37 16.04
CA SER A 702 -24.67 19.26 17.20
C SER A 702 -24.96 20.75 16.89
N ARG A 703 -25.38 21.53 17.91
CA ARG A 703 -25.51 22.99 17.85
C ARG A 703 -24.42 23.68 18.71
N PRO A 704 -23.77 24.76 18.23
CA PRO A 704 -23.99 25.49 16.97
C PRO A 704 -23.55 24.68 15.73
N PRO A 705 -24.11 24.97 14.53
CA PRO A 705 -23.88 24.16 13.34
C PRO A 705 -22.39 23.95 13.09
N PHE A 706 -22.01 22.68 12.87
CA PHE A 706 -20.64 22.26 12.61
C PHE A 706 -19.66 22.47 13.77
N GLY A 707 -20.14 22.62 15.01
CA GLY A 707 -19.29 22.95 16.16
C GLY A 707 -18.54 24.27 16.00
N GLY A 708 -19.02 25.17 15.12
CA GLY A 708 -18.35 26.43 14.76
C GLY A 708 -17.34 26.33 13.60
N ALA A 709 -17.16 25.16 12.97
CA ALA A 709 -16.30 25.01 11.81
C ALA A 709 -16.94 25.59 10.53
N PRO A 710 -16.15 26.26 9.66
CA PRO A 710 -16.67 26.77 8.39
C PRO A 710 -16.95 25.60 7.41
N PRO A 711 -18.09 25.61 6.67
CA PRO A 711 -18.45 24.55 5.72
C PRO A 711 -17.37 24.17 4.71
N ASN A 712 -16.59 25.14 4.23
CA ASN A 712 -15.47 24.90 3.33
C ASN A 712 -14.38 23.99 3.95
N ALA A 713 -14.09 24.15 5.25
CA ALA A 713 -13.11 23.30 5.93
C ALA A 713 -13.64 21.87 6.10
N LEU A 714 -14.95 21.70 6.33
CA LEU A 714 -15.58 20.39 6.39
C LEU A 714 -15.56 19.69 5.03
N LEU A 715 -15.91 20.37 3.93
CA LEU A 715 -15.87 19.77 2.60
C LEU A 715 -14.45 19.35 2.19
N LEU A 716 -13.43 20.14 2.54
CA LEU A 716 -12.02 19.75 2.38
C LEU A 716 -11.67 18.53 3.22
N TYR A 717 -12.17 18.46 4.47
CA TYR A 717 -12.03 17.27 5.30
C TYR A 717 -12.71 16.04 4.69
N PHE A 718 -13.88 16.16 4.04
CA PHE A 718 -14.55 15.01 3.41
C PHE A 718 -13.81 14.49 2.19
N ILE A 719 -13.23 15.36 1.37
CA ILE A 719 -12.37 14.92 0.28
C ILE A 719 -11.14 14.22 0.83
N HIS A 720 -10.56 14.78 1.88
CA HIS A 720 -9.43 14.19 2.57
C HIS A 720 -9.81 12.81 3.13
N TRP A 721 -10.87 12.69 3.91
CA TRP A 721 -11.38 11.43 4.46
C TRP A 721 -11.61 10.37 3.38
N LEU A 722 -12.27 10.75 2.28
CA LEU A 722 -12.51 9.84 1.14
C LEU A 722 -11.21 9.33 0.50
N SER A 723 -10.19 10.18 0.48
CA SER A 723 -8.89 9.83 -0.11
C SER A 723 -8.11 8.86 0.79
N PHE A 724 -8.34 8.86 2.11
CA PHE A 724 -7.61 8.07 3.09
C PHE A 724 -8.40 6.85 3.59
N LEU A 725 -9.40 6.38 2.84
CA LEU A 725 -10.14 5.17 3.17
C LEU A 725 -9.23 3.92 3.08
N PRO A 726 -9.39 2.94 3.99
CA PRO A 726 -8.65 1.68 3.91
C PRO A 726 -8.89 0.96 2.57
N PRO A 727 -7.85 0.41 1.91
CA PRO A 727 -7.98 -0.28 0.64
C PRO A 727 -9.02 -1.41 0.65
N GLU A 728 -9.12 -2.13 1.77
CA GLU A 728 -10.07 -3.23 1.98
C GLU A 728 -11.51 -2.71 1.91
N PHE A 729 -11.77 -1.56 2.53
CA PHE A 729 -13.09 -0.92 2.45
C PHE A 729 -13.41 -0.43 1.04
N VAL A 730 -12.42 0.11 0.31
CA VAL A 730 -12.59 0.51 -1.10
C VAL A 730 -12.94 -0.69 -1.98
N ILE A 731 -12.32 -1.86 -1.74
CA ILE A 731 -12.65 -3.12 -2.41
C ILE A 731 -14.10 -3.52 -2.13
N LEU A 732 -14.56 -3.40 -0.87
CA LEU A 732 -15.94 -3.72 -0.50
C LEU A 732 -16.95 -2.81 -1.21
N VAL A 733 -16.69 -1.50 -1.27
CA VAL A 733 -17.53 -0.55 -2.03
C VAL A 733 -17.57 -0.90 -3.52
N ASN A 734 -16.42 -1.18 -4.12
CA ASN A 734 -16.32 -1.55 -5.54
C ASN A 734 -16.92 -2.94 -5.85
N SER A 735 -17.04 -3.80 -4.84
CA SER A 735 -17.69 -5.12 -4.93
C SER A 735 -19.19 -5.07 -4.64
N TYR A 736 -19.75 -3.87 -4.50
CA TYR A 736 -21.16 -3.64 -4.17
C TYR A 736 -21.61 -4.25 -2.85
N ASP A 737 -20.71 -4.33 -1.87
CA ASP A 737 -21.07 -4.81 -0.55
C ASP A 737 -22.15 -3.91 0.08
N PRO A 738 -23.31 -4.45 0.51
CA PRO A 738 -24.42 -3.63 0.99
C PRO A 738 -24.07 -2.75 2.19
N LYS A 739 -23.27 -3.25 3.14
CA LYS A 739 -22.92 -2.48 4.35
C LYS A 739 -21.93 -1.36 4.02
N ALA A 740 -20.94 -1.64 3.17
CA ALA A 740 -20.02 -0.63 2.66
C ALA A 740 -20.76 0.47 1.89
N LEU A 741 -21.72 0.10 1.03
CA LEU A 741 -22.56 1.05 0.30
C LEU A 741 -23.44 1.89 1.25
N ILE A 742 -24.02 1.30 2.29
CA ILE A 742 -24.78 2.04 3.30
C ILE A 742 -23.88 3.05 4.04
N ILE A 743 -22.65 2.68 4.41
CA ILE A 743 -21.70 3.61 5.03
C ILE A 743 -21.37 4.76 4.07
N MET A 744 -21.17 4.48 2.79
CA MET A 744 -20.98 5.50 1.75
C MET A 744 -22.20 6.39 1.57
N ALA A 745 -23.43 5.86 1.67
CA ALA A 745 -24.65 6.66 1.63
C ALA A 745 -24.72 7.67 2.80
N HIS A 746 -24.22 7.30 3.98
CA HIS A 746 -24.13 8.21 5.13
C HIS A 746 -23.07 9.31 4.91
N TYR A 747 -21.92 8.97 4.32
CA TYR A 747 -20.95 9.96 3.85
C TYR A 747 -21.59 10.96 2.88
N TYR A 748 -22.33 10.47 1.88
CA TYR A 748 -23.00 11.32 0.91
C TYR A 748 -24.10 12.19 1.52
N ALA A 749 -24.85 11.67 2.49
CA ALA A 749 -25.85 12.45 3.22
C ALA A 749 -25.22 13.64 3.96
N LEU A 750 -24.05 13.47 4.55
CA LEU A 750 -23.30 14.56 5.20
C LEU A 750 -22.84 15.62 4.20
N VAL A 751 -22.29 15.19 3.07
CA VAL A 751 -21.85 16.12 2.01
C VAL A 751 -23.05 16.92 1.48
N ALA A 752 -24.19 16.25 1.24
CA ALA A 752 -25.43 16.90 0.83
C ALA A 752 -25.93 17.92 1.86
N PHE A 753 -25.88 17.57 3.15
CA PHE A 753 -26.28 18.46 4.24
C PHE A 753 -25.45 19.76 4.27
N ILE A 754 -24.13 19.65 4.12
CA ILE A 754 -23.24 20.80 4.18
C ILE A 754 -23.44 21.70 2.96
N LEU A 755 -23.58 21.10 1.78
CA LEU A 755 -23.81 21.82 0.53
C LEU A 755 -25.19 22.48 0.47
N SER A 756 -26.21 21.96 1.15
CA SER A 756 -27.54 22.61 1.23
C SER A 756 -27.53 23.86 2.10
N ASN A 757 -26.68 23.88 3.14
CA ASN A 757 -26.49 25.03 4.03
C ASN A 757 -25.48 26.07 3.50
N TRP A 758 -24.79 25.77 2.39
CA TRP A 758 -23.79 26.64 1.77
C TRP A 758 -24.16 26.95 0.31
N LYS A 759 -24.63 28.18 0.05
CA LYS A 759 -25.27 28.51 -1.25
C LYS A 759 -24.31 28.84 -2.40
N ASP A 760 -23.07 29.25 -2.11
CA ASP A 760 -22.13 29.75 -3.12
C ASP A 760 -20.94 28.80 -3.35
N GLY A 761 -20.57 28.53 -4.60
CA GLY A 761 -19.40 27.69 -4.93
C GLY A 761 -19.62 26.17 -4.80
N TRP A 762 -18.53 25.40 -4.96
CA TRP A 762 -18.54 23.92 -5.00
C TRP A 762 -19.47 23.33 -6.08
N TRP A 763 -19.66 24.02 -7.20
CA TRP A 763 -20.58 23.61 -8.27
C TRP A 763 -20.34 22.17 -8.73
N TRP A 764 -19.10 21.70 -8.69
CA TRP A 764 -18.68 20.38 -9.15
C TRP A 764 -19.06 19.24 -8.19
N MET A 765 -19.51 19.53 -6.95
CA MET A 765 -19.88 18.52 -5.96
C MET A 765 -21.39 18.43 -5.70
N ARG A 766 -22.18 19.39 -6.20
CA ARG A 766 -23.58 19.55 -5.76
C ARG A 766 -24.52 18.41 -6.15
N ASP A 767 -24.30 17.77 -7.30
CA ASP A 767 -25.27 16.82 -7.85
C ASP A 767 -24.96 15.36 -7.47
N ARG A 768 -23.69 15.06 -7.12
CA ARG A 768 -23.23 13.70 -6.83
C ARG A 768 -23.81 13.09 -5.54
N PRO A 769 -23.89 13.79 -4.40
CA PRO A 769 -24.40 13.19 -3.17
C PRO A 769 -25.82 12.65 -3.31
N GLU A 770 -26.74 13.45 -3.85
CA GLU A 770 -28.13 13.04 -4.10
C GLU A 770 -28.20 11.86 -5.08
N TYR A 771 -27.39 11.92 -6.14
CA TYR A 771 -27.27 10.84 -7.10
C TYR A 771 -26.85 9.52 -6.44
N MET A 772 -25.78 9.52 -5.64
CA MET A 772 -25.23 8.32 -5.02
C MET A 772 -26.20 7.74 -3.97
N ILE A 773 -26.81 8.59 -3.14
CA ILE A 773 -27.82 8.16 -2.15
C ILE A 773 -28.96 7.42 -2.84
N ARG A 774 -29.51 7.99 -3.92
CA ARG A 774 -30.64 7.38 -4.65
C ARG A 774 -30.29 6.01 -5.22
N ASN A 775 -29.16 5.88 -5.91
CA ASN A 775 -28.78 4.61 -6.55
C ASN A 775 -28.38 3.54 -5.53
N ILE A 776 -27.72 3.92 -4.44
CA ILE A 776 -27.41 2.99 -3.35
C ILE A 776 -28.71 2.49 -2.71
N ALA A 777 -29.67 3.38 -2.44
CA ALA A 777 -30.95 3.02 -1.86
C ALA A 777 -31.77 2.07 -2.75
N GLU A 778 -31.75 2.31 -4.07
CA GLU A 778 -32.38 1.43 -5.06
C GLU A 778 -31.71 0.05 -5.11
N PHE A 779 -30.38 0.00 -5.09
CA PHE A 779 -29.60 -1.24 -5.14
C PHE A 779 -29.81 -2.16 -3.93
N VAL A 780 -29.82 -1.57 -2.72
CA VAL A 780 -29.92 -2.34 -1.48
C VAL A 780 -31.33 -2.94 -1.27
N GLY A 781 -32.32 -2.58 -2.09
CA GLY A 781 -33.62 -3.25 -2.12
C GLY A 781 -34.55 -2.87 -0.97
N LEU A 782 -35.05 -1.63 -0.95
CA LEU A 782 -36.02 -1.13 0.03
C LEU A 782 -37.47 -1.66 -0.16
N GLU A 783 -37.65 -2.89 -0.64
CA GLU A 783 -38.96 -3.56 -0.60
C GLU A 783 -38.88 -4.95 0.07
N SER A 784 -39.45 -5.02 1.28
CA SER A 784 -40.23 -6.18 1.78
C SER A 784 -39.55 -7.41 2.40
N ASP A 785 -38.45 -7.29 3.12
CA ASP A 785 -38.17 -8.25 4.22
C ASP A 785 -37.71 -7.53 5.49
N GLY A 786 -38.42 -7.76 6.58
CA GLY A 786 -38.41 -6.99 7.82
C GLY A 786 -37.16 -7.16 8.69
N SER A 787 -36.02 -7.57 8.15
CA SER A 787 -34.77 -7.77 8.91
C SER A 787 -33.94 -6.48 9.11
N LEU A 788 -34.18 -5.45 8.30
CA LEU A 788 -33.58 -4.11 8.45
C LEU A 788 -34.54 -3.10 9.09
N GLY A 789 -35.23 -3.53 10.16
CA GLY A 789 -36.27 -2.79 10.88
C GLY A 789 -35.78 -1.48 11.53
N GLN A 790 -35.56 -0.45 10.72
CA GLN A 790 -35.66 0.99 11.03
C GLN A 790 -35.52 1.91 9.78
N TRP A 791 -35.47 1.37 8.56
CA TRP A 791 -35.33 2.19 7.34
C TRP A 791 -36.56 2.18 6.40
N SER A 792 -37.71 1.68 6.87
CA SER A 792 -38.95 1.52 6.09
C SER A 792 -39.68 2.82 5.69
N PHE A 793 -39.13 4.00 5.99
CA PHE A 793 -39.76 5.29 5.70
C PHE A 793 -39.20 6.03 4.47
N LEU A 794 -38.10 5.57 3.86
CA LEU A 794 -37.59 6.19 2.62
C LEU A 794 -38.48 5.88 1.40
N ASN A 795 -39.20 4.75 1.40
CA ASN A 795 -40.00 4.30 0.26
C ASN A 795 -41.45 4.84 0.25
N LYS A 796 -41.85 5.63 1.26
CA LYS A 796 -43.14 6.37 1.30
C LYS A 796 -43.03 7.82 0.81
N ALA A 797 -41.95 8.16 0.10
CA ALA A 797 -41.71 9.51 -0.43
C ALA A 797 -42.50 9.81 -1.72
N HIS A 798 -43.71 9.26 -1.87
CA HIS A 798 -44.72 9.71 -2.84
C HIS A 798 -46.03 9.89 -2.08
N SER A 799 -46.53 11.13 -2.07
CA SER A 799 -47.80 11.61 -1.48
C SER A 799 -47.76 12.08 -0.01
N GLY A 800 -47.36 13.33 0.19
CA GLY A 800 -48.22 14.36 0.80
C GLY A 800 -48.61 14.23 2.29
N ASP A 801 -47.70 13.84 3.17
CA ASP A 801 -47.89 14.06 4.61
C ASP A 801 -46.53 14.36 5.26
N ASP A 802 -46.31 15.63 5.63
CA ASP A 802 -45.00 16.25 5.85
C ASP A 802 -44.35 15.96 7.22
N ASP A 803 -45.01 15.34 8.19
CA ASP A 803 -44.52 15.39 9.60
C ASP A 803 -43.77 14.12 10.10
N ALA A 804 -43.71 13.02 9.34
CA ALA A 804 -43.19 11.74 9.87
C ALA A 804 -41.72 11.40 9.50
N VAL A 805 -41.12 12.11 8.54
CA VAL A 805 -39.70 11.94 8.14
C VAL A 805 -38.80 13.04 8.75
N GLU A 806 -39.41 14.10 9.27
CA GLU A 806 -38.72 15.27 9.85
C GLU A 806 -37.94 14.96 11.14
N THR A 807 -38.29 13.89 11.87
CA THR A 807 -37.85 13.71 13.26
C THR A 807 -36.66 12.74 13.43
N GLU A 808 -36.44 11.74 12.56
CA GLU A 808 -35.35 10.76 12.75
C GLU A 808 -34.06 11.02 11.96
N MET A 809 -34.09 11.88 10.93
CA MET A 809 -32.87 12.14 10.13
C MET A 809 -32.52 13.59 9.85
N GLY A 810 -33.32 14.61 10.20
CA GLY A 810 -32.90 16.03 10.28
C GLY A 810 -32.08 16.66 9.13
N ILE A 811 -31.92 16.00 7.98
CA ILE A 811 -30.88 16.31 6.98
C ILE A 811 -31.45 16.40 5.55
N LEU A 812 -32.56 15.72 5.23
CA LEU A 812 -33.14 15.75 3.88
C LEU A 812 -34.13 16.91 3.61
N ALA A 813 -34.68 17.55 4.64
CA ALA A 813 -35.68 18.62 4.49
C ALA A 813 -35.15 19.97 3.97
N THR A 814 -33.84 20.13 3.73
CA THR A 814 -33.29 21.37 3.15
C THR A 814 -32.96 21.28 1.66
N VAL A 815 -33.19 20.12 1.02
CA VAL A 815 -32.89 19.92 -0.41
C VAL A 815 -34.09 20.24 -1.30
N GLU A 816 -35.33 20.23 -0.77
CA GLU A 816 -36.55 20.47 -1.56
C GLU A 816 -36.85 21.94 -1.90
N ARG A 817 -35.83 22.81 -1.94
CA ARG A 817 -35.96 24.18 -2.45
C ARG A 817 -35.07 24.54 -3.63
N HIS A 818 -34.67 23.59 -4.48
CA HIS A 818 -34.02 23.95 -5.75
C HIS A 818 -34.49 23.18 -7.00
N ALA A 819 -35.77 22.76 -7.03
CA ALA A 819 -36.47 22.60 -8.30
C ALA A 819 -36.84 23.99 -8.85
N ARG A 820 -36.07 24.46 -9.85
CA ARG A 820 -36.42 25.50 -10.84
C ARG A 820 -37.40 26.59 -10.35
N LYS A 821 -36.86 27.69 -9.81
CA LYS A 821 -37.46 29.01 -9.98
C LYS A 821 -36.40 29.98 -10.50
N ILE A 822 -36.34 30.05 -11.83
CA ILE A 822 -36.02 31.28 -12.54
C ILE A 822 -36.96 32.36 -11.97
N PRO A 823 -36.48 33.52 -11.50
CA PRO A 823 -37.35 34.65 -11.26
C PRO A 823 -37.88 35.13 -12.62
N VAL A 824 -39.18 34.96 -12.82
CA VAL A 824 -39.94 35.69 -13.83
C VAL A 824 -40.09 37.13 -13.33
N GLU A 825 -39.54 38.05 -14.12
CA GLU A 825 -39.90 39.47 -14.30
C GLU A 825 -39.67 40.50 -13.17
N GLY A 826 -39.15 41.66 -13.61
CA GLY A 826 -38.90 42.89 -12.85
C GLY A 826 -37.90 43.80 -13.54
#